data_AF-A0AAD7SQC9-F1
#
_entry.id   AF-A0AAD7SQC9-F1
#
_cell.length_a   1.000
_cell.length_b   1.000
_cell.length_c   1.000
_cell.angle_alpha   90.00
_cell.angle_beta   90.00
_cell.angle_gamma   90.00
#
_symmetry.space_group_name_H-M   'P 1'
#
loop_
_entity.id
_entity.type
_entity.pdbx_description
1 polymer ?
#
loop_
_entity_poly.entity_id
_entity_poly.type
_entity_poly.pdbx_seq_one_letter_code
_entity_poly.pdbx_strand_id
1 'polypeptide(L)'
;MFQECDSSPCLNEASCIDLINKYACICPDGFVGKHCEVDVDMCLKASQNLSLCFNGGICQDGPGANFTCSCPTGYFGEYCELEVNECCSDPCLYGAICQDLINGYRCHCRPGWTGLHCEDDINECLPQPCSQGLCIQNVPGHGYTCFCRPGFVGKNCEFNYDDCLLQPCPESHDCVDGINNASCVPMATIVHAAPGLTPTPWGLLFPTPAPRSPALPAEDLQNASQPTGNTAESIPGRKVPVTQWCDYNPVEEDFSYVGYSGDSYMEFEVIDLGTVSNISVRFQSRASEGTILYANQGPAISDFFFIKLFIEGGELQYGFGCNQEEGMRRINTTIQVDDGGEYVVYVRQHFAPCEAEVMVSGYKWLRSTLSNYWSGLTIQRTGHLFIGGLPLSYPAHQGVQPFYNYTGCIEIMEINKLKGFYTSKAIGGCNVDNCRLPRHTDSPTDPGTSQWEQSTPTLVVDGAVTPILGLTPAEACHNAPCRNGGTCQPQRLLSGAASFHCDCPLHFTGPLCDQDAVVFFPSFDGTSCLELPSLTSLLEYEENEGAPSSPEVGDVVTLYLTVKSNSSQGSVLYTREEHFGDRFLHVFLESGRPAVKLGCGGAHVLMVEASQSISWERLTPITIRYCLPVGEDGGHCGIEITVDDIAANRQHKYLFHPLSQVTFGPLFLGGVPSHSELHESAGQVTGLQGCIRELQVNSRELYIVDEAVRGRNIQNCDAPLCQHHPCHNGGTCVSYINSLRNDLYTLLT
;
A
#
# COMPACT_ATOMS: atom_id res chain seq x y z
N MET A 1 -14.41 -60.22 62.04
CA MET A 1 -14.35 -59.67 60.68
C MET A 1 -13.17 -58.72 60.71
N PHE A 2 -12.05 -59.11 60.11
CA PHE A 2 -10.89 -58.22 60.02
C PHE A 2 -11.24 -57.16 58.97
N GLN A 3 -10.92 -55.90 59.24
CA GLN A 3 -11.08 -54.83 58.28
C GLN A 3 -9.73 -54.67 57.58
N GLU A 4 -9.60 -55.27 56.41
CA GLU A 4 -8.31 -55.40 55.73
C GLU A 4 -7.75 -54.05 55.27
N CYS A 5 -8.61 -53.04 55.06
CA CYS A 5 -8.22 -51.68 54.69
C CYS A 5 -7.57 -50.84 55.81
N ASP A 6 -7.64 -51.26 57.08
CA ASP A 6 -7.02 -50.53 58.21
C ASP A 6 -5.49 -50.52 58.14
N SER A 7 -4.91 -51.45 57.38
CA SER A 7 -3.46 -51.55 57.14
C SER A 7 -2.95 -50.63 56.03
N SER A 8 -3.84 -49.82 55.42
CA SER A 8 -3.56 -48.99 54.24
C SER A 8 -2.80 -49.73 53.14
N PRO A 9 -3.31 -50.88 52.65
CA PRO A 9 -2.57 -51.73 51.72
C PRO A 9 -2.47 -51.15 50.30
N CYS A 10 -3.26 -50.13 49.95
CA CYS A 10 -3.27 -49.51 48.63
C CYS A 10 -2.30 -48.30 48.59
N LEU A 11 -1.43 -48.26 47.58
CA LEU A 11 -0.39 -47.24 47.39
C LEU A 11 -0.84 -46.14 46.43
N ASN A 12 -0.05 -45.07 46.28
CA ASN A 12 -0.28 -43.97 45.33
C ASN A 12 -1.67 -43.34 45.43
N GLU A 13 -2.14 -43.11 46.66
CA GLU A 13 -3.46 -42.50 46.95
C GLU A 13 -4.67 -43.33 46.47
N ALA A 14 -4.47 -44.62 46.18
CA ALA A 14 -5.53 -45.53 45.76
C ALA A 14 -6.59 -45.79 46.84
N SER A 15 -7.84 -45.94 46.40
CA SER A 15 -8.97 -46.21 47.30
C SER A 15 -9.06 -47.70 47.65
N CYS A 16 -9.11 -48.02 48.94
CA CYS A 16 -9.24 -49.40 49.43
C CYS A 16 -10.71 -49.79 49.65
N ILE A 17 -11.11 -50.94 49.10
CA ILE A 17 -12.41 -51.56 49.33
C ILE A 17 -12.22 -52.84 50.14
N ASP A 18 -12.89 -52.89 51.30
CA ASP A 18 -12.95 -54.06 52.17
C ASP A 18 -13.94 -55.10 51.62
N LEU A 19 -13.53 -56.36 51.55
CA LEU A 19 -14.35 -57.49 51.09
C LEU A 19 -14.26 -58.63 52.13
N ILE A 20 -14.97 -59.74 51.92
CA ILE A 20 -14.93 -60.85 52.88
C ILE A 20 -13.57 -61.56 52.84
N ASN A 21 -12.75 -61.36 53.88
CA ASN A 21 -11.39 -61.91 54.07
C ASN A 21 -10.40 -61.54 52.95
N LYS A 22 -10.60 -60.39 52.31
CA LYS A 22 -9.76 -59.87 51.21
C LYS A 22 -10.08 -58.39 51.02
N TYR A 23 -9.19 -57.66 50.36
CA TYR A 23 -9.42 -56.28 49.94
C TYR A 23 -9.22 -56.15 48.44
N ALA A 24 -9.70 -55.05 47.86
CA ALA A 24 -9.41 -54.64 46.51
C ALA A 24 -9.00 -53.16 46.50
N CYS A 25 -7.97 -52.81 45.72
CA CYS A 25 -7.57 -51.43 45.51
C CYS A 25 -8.17 -50.93 44.18
N ILE A 26 -8.81 -49.76 44.22
CA ILE A 26 -9.14 -49.00 43.00
C ILE A 26 -7.95 -48.10 42.72
N CYS A 27 -7.20 -48.44 41.68
CA CYS A 27 -6.02 -47.69 41.30
C CYS A 27 -6.42 -46.38 40.60
N PRO A 28 -5.78 -45.25 40.96
CA PRO A 28 -5.84 -44.03 40.19
C PRO A 28 -5.27 -44.24 38.79
N ASP A 29 -5.64 -43.36 37.86
CA ASP A 29 -5.23 -43.47 36.48
C ASP A 29 -3.70 -43.51 36.35
N GLY A 30 -3.22 -44.50 35.59
CA GLY A 30 -1.81 -44.76 35.37
C GLY A 30 -1.12 -45.64 36.41
N PHE A 31 -1.80 -46.08 37.46
CA PHE A 31 -1.28 -47.11 38.36
C PHE A 31 -1.98 -48.46 38.16
N VAL A 32 -1.20 -49.54 38.25
CA VAL A 32 -1.68 -50.93 38.16
C VAL A 32 -1.00 -51.79 39.23
N GLY A 33 -1.42 -53.06 39.30
CA GLY A 33 -0.96 -53.99 40.34
C GLY A 33 -2.01 -54.21 41.41
N LYS A 34 -1.74 -55.14 42.33
CA LYS A 34 -2.72 -55.55 43.35
C LYS A 34 -2.93 -54.46 44.41
N HIS A 35 -1.90 -53.66 44.62
CA HIS A 35 -1.80 -52.58 45.58
C HIS A 35 -1.65 -51.21 44.88
N CYS A 36 -1.81 -51.16 43.56
CA CYS A 36 -1.53 -49.98 42.73
C CYS A 36 -0.06 -49.54 42.83
N GLU A 37 0.84 -50.51 43.00
CA GLU A 37 2.27 -50.35 43.22
C GLU A 37 3.08 -50.15 41.94
N VAL A 38 2.50 -50.47 40.78
CA VAL A 38 3.17 -50.39 39.49
C VAL A 38 2.72 -49.14 38.77
N ASP A 39 3.66 -48.26 38.49
CA ASP A 39 3.44 -47.11 37.62
C ASP A 39 3.47 -47.55 36.15
N VAL A 40 2.50 -47.09 35.35
CA VAL A 40 2.39 -47.46 33.94
C VAL A 40 3.09 -46.41 33.12
N ASP A 41 4.22 -46.78 32.51
CA ASP A 41 4.94 -45.93 31.58
C ASP A 41 4.04 -45.46 30.43
N MET A 42 3.64 -44.20 30.48
CA MET A 42 2.71 -43.59 29.55
C MET A 42 3.34 -43.47 28.16
N CYS A 43 4.65 -43.23 28.10
CA CYS A 43 5.41 -43.13 26.86
C CYS A 43 5.47 -44.47 26.10
N LEU A 44 5.60 -45.60 26.81
CA LEU A 44 5.59 -46.93 26.19
C LEU A 44 4.18 -47.38 25.80
N LYS A 45 3.16 -46.99 26.58
CA LYS A 45 1.76 -47.35 26.33
C LYS A 45 1.22 -46.74 25.03
N ALA A 46 1.67 -45.55 24.68
CA ALA A 46 1.29 -44.85 23.46
C ALA A 46 1.89 -45.46 22.17
N SER A 47 2.98 -46.23 22.28
CA SER A 47 3.73 -46.80 21.14
C SER A 47 2.99 -47.87 20.30
N GLN A 48 1.69 -48.08 20.52
CA GLN A 48 0.86 -49.00 19.74
C GLN A 48 -0.07 -48.33 18.71
N ASN A 49 -0.03 -46.99 18.54
CA ASN A 49 -0.51 -46.21 17.36
C ASN A 49 -0.73 -44.70 17.65
N LEU A 50 -0.23 -44.14 18.76
CA LEU A 50 -0.47 -42.75 19.14
C LEU A 50 0.85 -42.08 19.57
N SER A 51 1.22 -40.96 18.93
CA SER A 51 2.36 -40.14 19.39
C SER A 51 1.86 -39.18 20.47
N LEU A 52 2.39 -39.28 21.69
CA LEU A 52 2.07 -38.35 22.80
C LEU A 52 2.75 -36.99 22.62
N CYS A 53 3.99 -36.99 22.11
CA CYS A 53 4.73 -35.79 21.77
C CYS A 53 4.76 -35.62 20.24
N PHE A 54 4.45 -34.44 19.75
CA PHE A 54 4.43 -34.07 18.35
C PHE A 54 5.81 -33.59 17.88
N ASN A 55 5.96 -33.45 16.56
CA ASN A 55 7.13 -32.81 15.93
C ASN A 55 8.51 -33.38 16.34
N GLY A 56 8.58 -34.66 16.70
CA GLY A 56 9.83 -35.30 17.13
C GLY A 56 10.19 -35.05 18.61
N GLY A 57 9.25 -34.56 19.41
CA GLY A 57 9.39 -34.44 20.86
C GLY A 57 9.69 -35.76 21.55
N ILE A 58 10.53 -35.71 22.58
CA ILE A 58 10.93 -36.87 23.38
C ILE A 58 10.02 -36.97 24.60
N CYS A 59 9.23 -38.03 24.68
CA CYS A 59 8.36 -38.31 25.83
C CYS A 59 9.19 -38.74 27.04
N GLN A 60 8.91 -38.13 28.19
CA GLN A 60 9.45 -38.48 29.50
C GLN A 60 8.29 -38.87 30.41
N ASP A 61 8.37 -40.08 30.96
CA ASP A 61 7.35 -40.64 31.83
C ASP A 61 7.31 -39.91 33.19
N GLY A 62 6.11 -39.78 33.75
CA GLY A 62 5.85 -39.15 35.04
C GLY A 62 4.94 -40.03 35.91
N PRO A 63 4.74 -39.67 37.18
CA PRO A 63 3.96 -40.50 38.10
C PRO A 63 2.49 -40.64 37.66
N GLY A 64 2.02 -41.88 37.58
CA GLY A 64 0.65 -42.22 37.24
C GLY A 64 0.35 -41.97 35.77
N ALA A 65 -0.68 -41.16 35.47
CA ALA A 65 -1.03 -40.80 34.09
C ALA A 65 -0.31 -39.56 33.56
N ASN A 66 0.68 -39.05 34.29
CA ASN A 66 1.39 -37.83 33.95
C ASN A 66 2.61 -38.14 33.06
N PHE A 67 2.93 -37.23 32.15
CA PHE A 67 4.13 -37.32 31.31
C PHE A 67 4.53 -35.90 30.87
N THR A 68 5.77 -35.74 30.42
CA THR A 68 6.24 -34.47 29.86
C THR A 68 6.91 -34.69 28.51
N CYS A 69 6.76 -33.73 27.61
CA CYS A 69 7.45 -33.75 26.33
C CYS A 69 8.65 -32.79 26.37
N SER A 70 9.82 -33.30 25.99
CA SER A 70 11.00 -32.47 25.72
C SER A 70 11.01 -32.10 24.25
N CYS A 71 10.77 -30.82 23.97
CA CYS A 71 10.62 -30.33 22.61
C CYS A 71 11.98 -30.09 21.93
N PRO A 72 12.11 -30.49 20.64
CA PRO A 72 13.24 -30.08 19.83
C PRO A 72 13.21 -28.57 19.59
N THR A 73 14.36 -28.01 19.24
CA THR A 73 14.49 -26.57 18.94
C THR A 73 13.58 -26.19 17.77
N GLY A 74 12.91 -25.04 17.84
CA GLY A 74 11.85 -24.64 16.90
C GLY A 74 10.45 -25.13 17.26
N TYR A 75 10.27 -25.85 18.37
CA TYR A 75 8.94 -26.28 18.83
C TYR A 75 8.75 -26.03 20.32
N PHE A 76 7.51 -25.74 20.70
CA PHE A 76 7.08 -25.52 22.08
C PHE A 76 5.65 -26.07 22.31
N GLY A 77 5.14 -25.90 23.52
CA GLY A 77 3.86 -26.50 23.95
C GLY A 77 4.06 -27.68 24.88
N GLU A 78 2.98 -28.11 25.54
CA GLU A 78 3.01 -29.22 26.50
C GLU A 78 3.37 -30.55 25.82
N TYR A 79 2.99 -30.67 24.54
CA TYR A 79 3.20 -31.83 23.70
C TYR A 79 4.08 -31.54 22.48
N CYS A 80 4.78 -30.40 22.44
CA CYS A 80 5.59 -29.95 21.30
C CYS A 80 4.80 -29.78 20.01
N GLU A 81 3.51 -29.45 20.14
CA GLU A 81 2.54 -29.31 19.08
C GLU A 81 2.63 -27.95 18.37
N LEU A 82 3.27 -26.96 19.00
CA LEU A 82 3.41 -25.61 18.48
C LEU A 82 4.81 -25.40 17.92
N GLU A 83 4.89 -24.77 16.77
CA GLU A 83 6.14 -24.34 16.15
C GLU A 83 6.48 -22.92 16.68
N VAL A 84 7.76 -22.64 16.95
CA VAL A 84 8.21 -21.34 17.43
C VAL A 84 8.32 -20.37 16.27
N ASN A 85 7.35 -19.47 16.15
CA ASN A 85 7.42 -18.44 15.12
C ASN A 85 8.52 -17.39 15.43
N GLU A 86 9.69 -17.49 14.78
CA GLU A 86 10.78 -16.55 15.01
C GLU A 86 10.52 -15.14 14.44
N CYS A 87 9.54 -14.99 13.54
CA CYS A 87 9.14 -13.69 13.00
C CYS A 87 8.42 -12.79 14.00
N CYS A 88 7.90 -13.32 15.12
CA CYS A 88 7.28 -12.53 16.19
C CYS A 88 8.22 -11.51 16.86
N SER A 89 9.52 -11.65 16.65
CA SER A 89 10.53 -10.72 17.17
C SER A 89 10.80 -9.53 16.25
N ASP A 90 10.05 -9.42 15.15
CA ASP A 90 10.28 -8.49 14.03
C ASP A 90 11.75 -8.46 13.59
N PRO A 91 12.35 -9.61 13.26
CA PRO A 91 13.78 -9.67 12.94
C PRO A 91 14.11 -9.01 11.60
N CYS A 92 13.13 -8.79 10.72
CA CYS A 92 13.33 -8.22 9.39
C CYS A 92 13.18 -6.69 9.39
N LEU A 93 14.20 -5.99 8.91
CA LEU A 93 14.27 -4.53 8.90
C LEU A 93 13.63 -3.94 7.64
N TYR A 94 13.39 -2.63 7.68
CA TYR A 94 12.90 -1.81 6.56
C TYR A 94 11.63 -2.35 5.89
N GLY A 95 10.77 -2.98 6.71
CA GLY A 95 9.49 -3.55 6.30
C GLY A 95 9.61 -4.74 5.35
N ALA A 96 10.73 -5.47 5.40
CA ALA A 96 10.88 -6.76 4.72
C ALA A 96 9.92 -7.81 5.27
N ILE A 97 9.48 -8.73 4.42
CA ILE A 97 8.51 -9.76 4.80
C ILE A 97 9.25 -10.88 5.52
N CYS A 98 8.91 -11.12 6.78
CA CYS A 98 9.46 -12.25 7.51
C CYS A 98 8.71 -13.54 7.15
N GLN A 99 9.44 -14.54 6.66
CA GLN A 99 8.96 -15.89 6.52
C GLN A 99 9.49 -16.73 7.67
N ASP A 100 8.56 -17.29 8.42
CA ASP A 100 8.85 -18.26 9.46
C ASP A 100 9.34 -19.61 8.89
N LEU A 101 10.30 -20.23 9.57
CA LEU A 101 10.88 -21.53 9.24
C LEU A 101 11.09 -22.31 10.54
N ILE A 102 11.15 -23.64 10.45
CA ILE A 102 11.43 -24.44 11.65
C ILE A 102 12.78 -24.04 12.25
N ASN A 103 12.75 -23.49 13.46
CA ASN A 103 13.94 -23.06 14.21
C ASN A 103 14.76 -21.97 13.47
N GLY A 104 14.09 -21.06 12.77
CA GLY A 104 14.71 -19.92 12.13
C GLY A 104 13.74 -19.10 11.31
N TYR A 105 14.21 -18.02 10.72
CA TYR A 105 13.39 -17.20 9.83
C TYR A 105 14.17 -16.87 8.58
N ARG A 106 13.43 -16.44 7.56
CA ARG A 106 13.99 -15.85 6.35
C ARG A 106 13.32 -14.51 6.11
N CYS A 107 14.13 -13.46 6.06
CA CYS A 107 13.64 -12.18 5.59
C CYS A 107 13.64 -12.14 4.05
N HIS A 108 12.47 -11.87 3.47
CA HIS A 108 12.34 -11.52 2.07
C HIS A 108 12.52 -10.02 1.94
N CYS A 109 13.75 -9.65 1.60
CA CYS A 109 14.14 -8.26 1.48
C CYS A 109 13.41 -7.59 0.34
N ARG A 110 13.00 -6.33 0.58
CA ARG A 110 12.49 -5.47 -0.47
C ARG A 110 13.58 -5.23 -1.52
N PRO A 111 13.20 -4.90 -2.76
CA PRO A 111 14.17 -4.42 -3.75
C PRO A 111 15.04 -3.32 -3.14
N GLY A 112 16.35 -3.43 -3.32
CA GLY A 112 17.33 -2.51 -2.71
C GLY A 112 17.87 -2.93 -1.34
N TRP A 113 17.40 -4.02 -0.75
CA TRP A 113 17.90 -4.52 0.55
C TRP A 113 18.38 -5.96 0.48
N THR A 114 19.38 -6.29 1.28
CA THR A 114 19.97 -7.63 1.42
C THR A 114 20.47 -7.85 2.85
N GLY A 115 21.07 -9.00 3.12
CA GLY A 115 21.45 -9.41 4.48
C GLY A 115 20.46 -10.40 5.09
N LEU A 116 20.76 -10.88 6.30
CA LEU A 116 19.92 -11.88 6.99
C LEU A 116 18.60 -11.27 7.47
N HIS A 117 18.68 -10.01 7.88
CA HIS A 117 17.63 -9.16 8.41
C HIS A 117 17.20 -8.08 7.43
N CYS A 118 17.70 -8.10 6.19
CA CYS A 118 17.53 -7.00 5.22
C CYS A 118 18.17 -5.69 5.70
N GLU A 119 19.23 -5.79 6.49
CA GLU A 119 19.96 -4.68 7.10
C GLU A 119 20.90 -3.96 6.14
N ASP A 120 21.28 -4.62 5.04
CA ASP A 120 22.27 -4.13 4.10
C ASP A 120 21.57 -3.49 2.90
N ASP A 121 21.89 -2.24 2.60
CA ASP A 121 21.50 -1.61 1.33
C ASP A 121 22.28 -2.26 0.19
N ILE A 122 21.56 -2.72 -0.84
CA ILE A 122 22.18 -3.22 -2.06
C ILE A 122 22.80 -2.03 -2.76
N ASN A 123 24.12 -2.03 -2.92
CA ASN A 123 24.75 -1.04 -3.78
C ASN A 123 24.59 -1.45 -5.25
N GLU A 124 23.53 -0.97 -5.90
CA GLU A 124 23.27 -1.29 -7.30
C GLU A 124 24.26 -0.66 -8.27
N CYS A 125 25.15 0.23 -7.79
CA CYS A 125 26.25 0.75 -8.59
C CYS A 125 27.45 -0.19 -8.73
N LEU A 126 27.58 -1.20 -7.85
CA LEU A 126 28.66 -2.20 -7.93
C LEU A 126 28.72 -2.98 -9.25
N PRO A 127 27.60 -3.49 -9.82
CA PRO A 127 27.62 -4.14 -11.12
C PRO A 127 27.90 -3.19 -12.29
N GLN A 128 28.13 -1.90 -12.02
CA GLN A 128 28.32 -0.85 -13.03
C GLN A 128 27.19 -0.86 -14.07
N PRO A 129 25.92 -0.71 -13.61
CA PRO A 129 24.78 -0.80 -14.51
C PRO A 129 24.79 0.29 -15.57
N CYS A 130 25.36 1.46 -15.26
CA CYS A 130 25.47 2.58 -16.18
C CYS A 130 26.56 2.31 -17.23
N SER A 131 26.14 1.84 -18.41
CA SER A 131 27.03 1.49 -19.52
C SER A 131 27.88 2.68 -19.98
N GLN A 132 27.24 3.85 -20.10
CA GLN A 132 27.87 5.08 -20.55
C GLN A 132 27.50 6.24 -19.63
N GLY A 133 27.67 6.04 -18.32
CA GLY A 133 27.29 7.03 -17.31
C GLY A 133 28.03 6.86 -15.99
N LEU A 134 27.77 7.78 -15.08
CA LEU A 134 28.14 7.66 -13.68
C LEU A 134 26.96 7.07 -12.91
N CYS A 135 27.19 5.97 -12.19
CA CYS A 135 26.18 5.44 -11.28
C CYS A 135 26.26 6.18 -9.95
N ILE A 136 25.12 6.63 -9.46
CA ILE A 136 24.96 7.19 -8.11
C ILE A 136 23.97 6.33 -7.35
N GLN A 137 24.41 5.79 -6.22
CA GLN A 137 23.54 5.09 -5.28
C GLN A 137 22.56 6.11 -4.70
N ASN A 138 21.27 5.80 -4.76
CA ASN A 138 20.25 6.65 -4.14
C ASN A 138 20.26 6.43 -2.62
N VAL A 139 19.34 7.07 -1.91
CA VAL A 139 19.13 6.77 -0.48
C VAL A 139 18.82 5.27 -0.28
N PRO A 140 19.22 4.68 0.86
CA PRO A 140 19.07 3.24 1.09
C PRO A 140 17.66 2.73 0.80
N GLY A 141 17.54 1.68 0.00
CA GLY A 141 16.26 1.10 -0.43
C GLY A 141 15.59 1.75 -1.65
N HIS A 142 16.19 2.77 -2.24
CA HIS A 142 15.65 3.48 -3.42
C HIS A 142 16.49 3.29 -4.69
N GLY A 143 17.39 2.28 -4.70
CA GLY A 143 18.12 1.86 -5.88
C GLY A 143 19.26 2.80 -6.29
N TYR A 144 19.46 2.95 -7.59
CA TYR A 144 20.48 3.81 -8.17
C TYR A 144 19.93 4.69 -9.29
N THR A 145 20.67 5.76 -9.56
CA THR A 145 20.44 6.64 -10.70
C THR A 145 21.69 6.68 -11.57
N CYS A 146 21.51 6.49 -12.88
CA CYS A 146 22.57 6.69 -13.84
C CYS A 146 22.58 8.12 -14.39
N PHE A 147 23.68 8.82 -14.15
CA PHE A 147 24.00 10.08 -14.81
C PHE A 147 24.71 9.79 -16.13
N CYS A 148 23.95 9.77 -17.20
CA CYS A 148 24.48 9.44 -18.52
C CYS A 148 25.47 10.47 -19.04
N ARG A 149 26.50 9.98 -19.73
CA ARG A 149 27.38 10.81 -20.54
C ARG A 149 26.55 11.41 -21.68
N PRO A 150 26.89 12.62 -22.15
CA PRO A 150 26.21 13.22 -23.29
C PRO A 150 26.12 12.26 -24.49
N GLY A 151 24.95 12.19 -25.11
CA GLY A 151 24.65 11.25 -26.20
C GLY A 151 24.14 9.88 -25.76
N PHE A 152 24.09 9.58 -24.47
CA PHE A 152 23.55 8.32 -23.98
C PHE A 152 22.31 8.51 -23.11
N VAL A 153 21.35 7.61 -23.25
CA VAL A 153 20.04 7.62 -22.57
C VAL A 153 19.63 6.19 -22.20
N GLY A 154 18.52 6.06 -21.47
CA GLY A 154 18.07 4.81 -20.87
C GLY A 154 18.37 4.75 -19.38
N LYS A 155 17.72 3.82 -18.68
CA LYS A 155 17.88 3.65 -17.22
C LYS A 155 19.34 3.41 -16.84
N ASN A 156 20.08 2.78 -17.76
CA ASN A 156 21.44 2.32 -17.62
C ASN A 156 22.39 3.01 -18.62
N CYS A 157 21.98 4.11 -19.24
CA CYS A 157 22.77 4.79 -20.30
C CYS A 157 23.21 3.84 -21.42
N GLU A 158 22.35 2.87 -21.74
CA GLU A 158 22.63 1.78 -22.66
C GLU A 158 22.34 2.15 -24.12
N PHE A 159 21.57 3.22 -24.34
CA PHE A 159 21.18 3.65 -25.67
C PHE A 159 21.94 4.88 -26.08
N ASN A 160 22.57 4.85 -27.26
CA ASN A 160 22.96 6.07 -27.93
C ASN A 160 21.68 6.79 -28.34
N TYR A 161 21.53 8.02 -27.89
CA TYR A 161 20.45 8.88 -28.32
C TYR A 161 20.64 9.18 -29.81
N ASP A 162 19.62 8.90 -30.62
CA ASP A 162 19.70 9.13 -32.05
C ASP A 162 19.68 10.63 -32.35
N ASP A 163 20.87 11.18 -32.62
CA ASP A 163 21.08 12.59 -32.90
C ASP A 163 20.37 13.03 -34.20
N CYS A 164 19.99 12.09 -35.07
CA CYS A 164 19.23 12.36 -36.28
C CYS A 164 17.75 12.67 -36.02
N LEU A 165 17.23 12.33 -34.85
CA LEU A 165 15.90 12.75 -34.42
C LEU A 165 15.79 14.28 -34.27
N LEU A 166 16.92 14.98 -34.13
CA LEU A 166 16.99 16.45 -34.10
C LEU A 166 16.99 17.09 -35.50
N GLN A 167 16.93 16.29 -36.57
CA GLN A 167 17.06 16.73 -37.97
C GLN A 167 18.21 17.75 -38.20
N PRO A 168 19.44 17.45 -37.76
CA PRO A 168 20.57 18.38 -37.85
C PRO A 168 21.06 18.60 -39.29
N CYS A 169 20.56 17.82 -40.25
CA CYS A 169 20.98 17.83 -41.64
C CYS A 169 19.98 18.57 -42.54
N PRO A 170 20.47 19.34 -43.53
CA PRO A 170 19.60 19.97 -44.53
C PRO A 170 18.77 18.93 -45.29
N GLU A 171 17.61 19.31 -45.85
CA GLU A 171 16.71 18.41 -46.61
C GLU A 171 17.41 17.64 -47.77
N SER A 172 18.59 18.08 -48.21
CA SER A 172 19.41 17.44 -49.23
C SER A 172 20.47 16.48 -48.69
N HIS A 173 20.51 16.21 -47.39
CA HIS A 173 21.48 15.32 -46.73
C HIS A 173 20.77 14.29 -45.84
N ASP A 174 21.15 13.03 -45.99
CA ASP A 174 20.79 11.98 -45.03
C ASP A 174 21.59 12.20 -43.75
N CYS A 175 20.91 12.03 -42.62
CA CYS A 175 21.55 12.09 -41.31
C CYS A 175 22.07 10.71 -40.91
N VAL A 176 23.30 10.68 -40.43
CA VAL A 176 23.93 9.51 -39.82
C VAL A 176 24.16 9.80 -38.34
N ASP A 177 23.53 8.99 -37.50
CA ASP A 177 23.62 9.06 -36.05
C ASP A 177 25.07 8.88 -35.56
N GLY A 178 25.44 9.60 -34.52
CA GLY A 178 26.74 9.53 -33.85
C GLY A 178 26.56 9.67 -32.35
N ILE A 179 27.66 9.82 -31.59
CA ILE A 179 27.56 9.96 -30.13
C ILE A 179 27.54 11.45 -29.80
N ASN A 180 26.37 11.96 -29.42
CA ASN A 180 26.15 13.38 -29.11
C ASN A 180 26.52 14.31 -30.27
N ASN A 181 26.41 13.80 -31.49
CA ASN A 181 26.67 14.51 -32.74
C ASN A 181 26.13 13.70 -33.92
N ALA A 182 25.56 14.37 -34.91
CA ALA A 182 25.16 13.77 -36.17
C ALA A 182 26.10 14.16 -37.31
N SER A 183 26.17 13.30 -38.32
CA SER A 183 26.92 13.57 -39.56
C SER A 183 25.99 13.59 -40.77
N CYS A 184 26.10 14.65 -41.57
CA CYS A 184 25.25 14.86 -42.74
C CYS A 184 25.96 14.39 -44.00
N VAL A 185 25.40 13.39 -44.66
CA VAL A 185 25.91 12.90 -45.94
C VAL A 185 24.95 13.33 -47.06
N PRO A 186 25.43 13.85 -48.20
CA PRO A 186 24.53 14.32 -49.25
C PRO A 186 23.60 13.18 -49.69
N MET A 187 22.29 13.45 -49.71
CA MET A 187 21.32 12.55 -50.33
C MET A 187 21.75 12.38 -51.77
N ALA A 188 22.05 11.15 -52.16
CA ALA A 188 22.41 10.87 -53.53
C ALA A 188 21.24 11.32 -54.43
N THR A 189 21.43 12.42 -55.15
CA THR A 189 20.48 12.88 -56.14
C THR A 189 20.39 11.77 -57.17
N ILE A 190 19.27 11.04 -57.18
CA ILE A 190 18.89 10.23 -58.32
C ILE A 190 18.62 11.24 -59.44
N VAL A 191 19.66 11.53 -60.23
CA VAL A 191 19.55 12.24 -61.49
C VAL A 191 18.53 11.44 -62.31
N HIS A 192 17.33 12.00 -62.46
CA HIS A 192 16.40 11.52 -63.47
C HIS A 192 17.10 11.74 -64.80
N ALA A 193 17.66 10.66 -65.34
CA ALA A 193 18.22 10.65 -66.68
C ALA A 193 17.12 11.07 -67.67
N ALA A 194 17.47 11.99 -68.57
CA ALA A 194 16.65 12.40 -69.69
C ALA A 194 16.09 11.19 -70.46
N PRO A 195 14.90 11.30 -71.08
CA PRO A 195 14.27 10.20 -71.78
C PRO A 195 15.04 9.91 -73.06
N GLY A 196 15.71 8.77 -73.09
CA GLY A 196 16.37 8.28 -74.29
C GLY A 196 17.60 7.47 -73.97
N LEU A 197 17.39 6.17 -73.67
CA LEU A 197 18.06 5.04 -74.29
C LEU A 197 17.55 3.75 -73.62
N THR A 198 17.10 2.81 -74.44
CA THR A 198 16.57 1.48 -74.09
C THR A 198 17.66 0.54 -73.57
N PRO A 199 17.28 -0.56 -72.88
CA PRO A 199 18.10 -1.23 -71.88
C PRO A 199 19.03 -2.29 -72.49
N THR A 200 20.20 -2.50 -71.87
CA THR A 200 20.93 -3.78 -71.96
C THR A 200 21.57 -4.13 -70.62
N PRO A 201 21.79 -5.43 -70.32
CA PRO A 201 21.79 -5.93 -68.96
C PRO A 201 23.18 -6.47 -68.52
N TRP A 202 23.38 -6.54 -67.19
CA TRP A 202 24.36 -7.37 -66.42
C TRP A 202 25.44 -6.64 -65.62
N GLY A 203 25.62 -7.12 -64.37
CA GLY A 203 26.87 -7.08 -63.59
C GLY A 203 26.86 -6.07 -62.43
N LEU A 204 26.39 -6.46 -61.23
CA LEU A 204 27.21 -6.95 -60.11
C LEU A 204 28.41 -6.06 -59.78
N LEU A 205 28.42 -5.50 -58.57
CA LEU A 205 29.50 -5.65 -57.57
C LEU A 205 29.07 -4.98 -56.25
N PHE A 206 28.56 -5.80 -55.32
CA PHE A 206 28.73 -5.56 -53.89
C PHE A 206 30.18 -5.86 -53.50
N PRO A 207 30.75 -5.16 -52.52
CA PRO A 207 31.67 -5.78 -51.58
C PRO A 207 31.01 -5.83 -50.20
N THR A 208 30.82 -7.07 -49.74
CA THR A 208 30.65 -7.44 -48.32
C THR A 208 31.86 -6.99 -47.48
N PRO A 209 31.70 -6.59 -46.21
CA PRO A 209 32.78 -6.70 -45.24
C PRO A 209 32.78 -8.11 -44.63
N ALA A 210 33.94 -8.75 -44.67
CA ALA A 210 34.28 -9.98 -43.97
C ALA A 210 35.47 -9.68 -43.00
N PRO A 211 35.97 -10.62 -42.17
CA PRO A 211 35.92 -10.52 -40.70
C PRO A 211 37.30 -10.51 -40.00
N ARG A 212 37.26 -10.44 -38.65
CA ARG A 212 38.29 -10.76 -37.62
C ARG A 212 39.40 -9.74 -37.30
N SER A 213 39.42 -9.38 -36.00
CA SER A 213 40.49 -9.40 -34.97
C SER A 213 41.97 -9.24 -35.38
N PRO A 214 42.84 -8.69 -34.50
CA PRO A 214 43.39 -9.53 -33.42
C PRO A 214 43.61 -8.83 -32.06
N ALA A 215 43.67 -9.68 -31.03
CA ALA A 215 44.12 -9.39 -29.67
C ALA A 215 45.66 -9.47 -29.53
N LEU A 216 46.12 -9.16 -28.29
CA LEU A 216 47.36 -9.59 -27.58
C LEU A 216 48.44 -8.52 -27.35
N PRO A 217 49.35 -8.67 -26.35
CA PRO A 217 49.47 -9.75 -25.34
C PRO A 217 49.63 -9.29 -23.87
N ALA A 218 49.51 -10.27 -22.96
CA ALA A 218 50.04 -10.25 -21.60
C ALA A 218 51.32 -11.12 -21.54
N GLU A 219 52.34 -10.71 -20.78
CA GLU A 219 53.40 -11.59 -20.25
C GLU A 219 53.86 -11.15 -18.85
N ASP A 220 53.81 -12.12 -17.94
CA ASP A 220 54.70 -12.49 -16.82
C ASP A 220 55.41 -11.45 -15.93
N LEU A 221 55.17 -11.59 -14.61
CA LEU A 221 56.24 -11.68 -13.60
C LEU A 221 55.75 -12.33 -12.29
N GLN A 222 56.40 -13.44 -11.96
CA GLN A 222 56.36 -14.18 -10.69
C GLN A 222 57.05 -13.39 -9.57
N ASN A 223 56.51 -13.40 -8.34
CA ASN A 223 57.09 -14.00 -7.12
C ASN A 223 56.52 -13.44 -5.80
N ALA A 224 56.34 -14.37 -4.84
CA ALA A 224 56.40 -14.25 -3.37
C ALA A 224 55.40 -13.27 -2.69
N SER A 225 54.67 -13.61 -1.62
CA SER A 225 54.90 -14.56 -0.52
C SER A 225 53.61 -14.78 0.29
N GLN A 226 53.44 -15.99 0.82
CA GLN A 226 52.49 -16.37 1.89
C GLN A 226 52.71 -15.58 3.21
N PRO A 227 51.81 -15.65 4.22
CA PRO A 227 51.67 -16.83 5.10
C PRO A 227 50.24 -17.43 5.03
N THR A 228 50.08 -18.73 4.71
CA THR A 228 49.89 -19.88 5.64
C THR A 228 48.66 -19.71 6.54
N GLY A 229 47.57 -20.45 6.35
CA GLY A 229 47.47 -21.91 6.59
C GLY A 229 46.82 -22.09 7.98
N ASN A 230 45.66 -22.70 8.14
CA ASN A 230 45.33 -24.10 7.79
C ASN A 230 43.81 -24.18 7.46
N THR A 231 43.35 -24.72 6.31
CA THR A 231 43.28 -26.15 5.91
C THR A 231 42.75 -27.05 7.03
N ALA A 232 41.77 -27.92 6.86
CA ALA A 232 41.35 -28.76 5.72
C ALA A 232 40.23 -29.65 6.30
N GLU A 233 39.34 -30.35 5.60
CA GLU A 233 39.04 -30.66 4.20
C GLU A 233 37.76 -31.55 4.32
N SER A 234 36.69 -31.40 3.52
CA SER A 234 36.56 -31.81 2.11
C SER A 234 36.41 -33.35 1.97
N ILE A 235 35.68 -34.01 1.05
CA ILE A 235 34.87 -33.79 -0.18
C ILE A 235 34.03 -35.11 -0.34
N PRO A 236 33.61 -35.62 -1.53
CA PRO A 236 32.94 -35.12 -2.76
C PRO A 236 31.66 -35.94 -3.08
N GLY A 237 30.79 -35.70 -4.06
CA GLY A 237 30.70 -34.85 -5.26
C GLY A 237 29.78 -35.55 -6.30
N ARG A 238 29.27 -34.82 -7.32
CA ARG A 238 29.09 -35.21 -8.77
C ARG A 238 27.85 -34.62 -9.49
N LYS A 239 28.10 -33.55 -10.27
CA LYS A 239 27.76 -33.18 -11.68
C LYS A 239 26.48 -33.64 -12.47
N VAL A 240 25.70 -32.63 -12.95
CA VAL A 240 25.22 -32.31 -14.37
C VAL A 240 23.99 -33.10 -14.95
N PRO A 241 23.12 -32.66 -15.95
CA PRO A 241 22.58 -31.35 -16.51
C PRO A 241 21.03 -31.22 -16.82
N VAL A 242 20.53 -29.97 -17.02
CA VAL A 242 19.59 -29.32 -18.03
C VAL A 242 18.14 -29.86 -18.43
N THR A 243 17.20 -28.90 -18.65
CA THR A 243 15.84 -28.84 -19.32
C THR A 243 14.57 -29.05 -18.44
N GLN A 244 13.38 -28.41 -18.56
CA GLN A 244 12.79 -27.28 -19.33
C GLN A 244 11.30 -27.07 -18.86
N TRP A 245 10.91 -25.81 -18.61
CA TRP A 245 9.59 -25.10 -18.60
C TRP A 245 8.21 -25.70 -18.14
N CYS A 246 7.46 -24.80 -17.45
CA CYS A 246 5.99 -24.51 -17.40
C CYS A 246 5.07 -24.98 -16.23
N ASP A 247 4.48 -23.95 -15.59
CA ASP A 247 3.12 -23.74 -15.04
C ASP A 247 2.58 -24.49 -13.79
N TYR A 248 2.22 -23.72 -12.73
CA TYR A 248 0.81 -23.47 -12.31
C TYR A 248 0.67 -22.41 -11.17
N ASN A 249 -0.40 -21.60 -11.25
CA ASN A 249 -0.88 -20.46 -10.41
C ASN A 249 -0.89 -20.62 -8.88
N PRO A 250 -1.07 -19.48 -8.16
CA PRO A 250 -2.24 -19.36 -7.29
C PRO A 250 -3.10 -18.12 -7.60
N VAL A 251 -4.41 -18.32 -7.48
CA VAL A 251 -5.46 -17.31 -7.47
C VAL A 251 -5.50 -16.74 -6.04
N GLU A 252 -5.27 -15.44 -5.86
CA GLU A 252 -5.63 -14.75 -4.61
C GLU A 252 -7.08 -14.28 -4.75
N GLU A 253 -8.00 -14.96 -4.06
CA GLU A 253 -9.40 -14.53 -3.94
C GLU A 253 -9.47 -13.39 -2.92
N ASP A 254 -10.15 -12.29 -3.25
CA ASP A 254 -10.48 -11.21 -2.29
C ASP A 254 -11.77 -11.55 -1.54
N PHE A 255 -11.79 -11.44 -0.21
CA PHE A 255 -12.93 -11.89 0.61
C PHE A 255 -13.23 -10.92 1.76
N SER A 256 -14.52 -10.79 2.11
CA SER A 256 -15.02 -9.96 3.23
C SER A 256 -15.34 -10.77 4.50
N TYR A 257 -15.40 -12.10 4.38
CA TYR A 257 -15.60 -13.00 5.51
C TYR A 257 -14.27 -13.67 5.84
N VAL A 258 -13.63 -13.16 6.88
CA VAL A 258 -12.21 -13.36 7.16
C VAL A 258 -12.06 -14.24 8.39
N GLY A 259 -11.14 -15.21 8.33
CA GLY A 259 -10.72 -16.07 9.43
C GLY A 259 -9.51 -15.47 10.17
N TYR A 260 -9.52 -15.58 11.50
CA TYR A 260 -8.53 -15.05 12.44
C TYR A 260 -8.06 -16.16 13.38
N SER A 261 -6.76 -16.20 13.68
CA SER A 261 -6.05 -17.27 14.43
C SER A 261 -5.55 -16.86 15.83
N GLY A 262 -6.02 -15.75 16.40
CA GLY A 262 -5.60 -15.32 17.74
C GLY A 262 -4.27 -14.55 17.79
N ASP A 263 -3.66 -14.29 16.64
CA ASP A 263 -2.58 -13.33 16.43
C ASP A 263 -2.86 -12.42 15.21
N SER A 264 -3.96 -12.68 14.52
CA SER A 264 -4.41 -11.96 13.35
C SER A 264 -5.08 -10.65 13.71
N TYR A 265 -4.82 -9.62 12.89
CA TYR A 265 -5.64 -8.42 12.87
C TYR A 265 -5.77 -7.91 11.44
N MET A 266 -6.80 -7.12 11.19
CA MET A 266 -6.86 -6.24 10.03
C MET A 266 -7.03 -4.80 10.48
N GLU A 267 -6.36 -3.91 9.77
CA GLU A 267 -6.34 -2.49 10.00
C GLU A 267 -6.94 -1.77 8.79
N PHE A 268 -7.92 -0.92 9.03
CA PHE A 268 -8.61 -0.14 8.02
C PHE A 268 -8.48 1.35 8.32
N GLU A 269 -8.57 2.14 7.24
CA GLU A 269 -8.57 3.60 7.34
C GLU A 269 -9.65 4.11 8.30
N VAL A 270 -9.44 5.34 8.75
CA VAL A 270 -10.34 6.10 9.62
C VAL A 270 -11.77 6.18 9.05
N ILE A 271 -12.78 6.13 9.94
CA ILE A 271 -14.19 6.14 9.54
C ILE A 271 -14.88 7.37 10.10
N ASP A 272 -15.67 8.04 9.26
CA ASP A 272 -16.53 9.15 9.67
C ASP A 272 -17.66 8.66 10.60
N LEU A 273 -17.77 9.33 11.74
CA LEU A 273 -18.78 9.09 12.75
C LEU A 273 -19.85 10.19 12.64
N GLY A 274 -21.09 9.78 12.36
CA GLY A 274 -22.25 10.66 12.47
C GLY A 274 -22.66 10.90 13.92
N THR A 275 -23.79 11.57 14.16
CA THR A 275 -24.37 11.71 15.51
C THR A 275 -24.76 10.36 16.13
N VAL A 276 -25.04 9.38 15.26
CA VAL A 276 -25.26 7.98 15.61
C VAL A 276 -24.41 7.12 14.67
N SER A 277 -23.60 6.23 15.25
CA SER A 277 -22.86 5.22 14.49
C SER A 277 -23.62 3.90 14.51
N ASN A 278 -23.89 3.33 13.34
CA ASN A 278 -24.54 2.02 13.19
C ASN A 278 -23.51 1.01 12.69
N ILE A 279 -23.29 -0.07 13.44
CA ILE A 279 -22.31 -1.11 13.13
C ILE A 279 -23.07 -2.43 13.03
N SER A 280 -22.86 -3.16 11.93
CA SER A 280 -23.39 -4.51 11.71
C SER A 280 -22.24 -5.47 11.47
N VAL A 281 -22.08 -6.43 12.37
CA VAL A 281 -20.98 -7.42 12.33
C VAL A 281 -21.56 -8.81 12.35
N ARG A 282 -21.07 -9.67 11.47
CA ARG A 282 -21.28 -11.11 11.52
C ARG A 282 -20.01 -11.77 12.04
N PHE A 283 -20.11 -12.68 13.01
CA PHE A 283 -18.95 -13.41 13.49
C PHE A 283 -19.27 -14.83 13.99
N GLN A 284 -18.22 -15.64 14.17
CA GLN A 284 -18.29 -17.01 14.69
C GLN A 284 -17.00 -17.33 15.47
N SER A 285 -17.11 -17.75 16.74
CA SER A 285 -15.94 -18.07 17.59
C SER A 285 -16.20 -19.31 18.45
N ARG A 286 -15.12 -20.02 18.83
CA ARG A 286 -15.11 -21.01 19.92
C ARG A 286 -14.24 -20.58 21.11
N ALA A 287 -13.62 -19.40 21.01
CA ALA A 287 -12.80 -18.84 22.07
C ALA A 287 -13.68 -18.06 23.05
N SER A 288 -13.46 -18.27 24.34
CA SER A 288 -14.15 -17.56 25.42
C SER A 288 -13.66 -16.11 25.62
N GLU A 289 -12.63 -15.70 24.90
CA GLU A 289 -12.06 -14.35 24.91
C GLU A 289 -11.67 -13.93 23.48
N GLY A 290 -11.82 -12.64 23.13
CA GLY A 290 -11.38 -12.13 21.83
C GLY A 290 -11.95 -10.77 21.44
N THR A 291 -11.13 -9.92 20.81
CA THR A 291 -11.51 -8.56 20.37
C THR A 291 -11.97 -8.59 18.92
N ILE A 292 -13.26 -8.39 18.69
CA ILE A 292 -13.86 -8.45 17.36
C ILE A 292 -13.60 -7.15 16.59
N LEU A 293 -13.84 -6.01 17.24
CA LEU A 293 -13.73 -4.68 16.63
C LEU A 293 -13.19 -3.70 17.67
N TYR A 294 -12.22 -2.87 17.28
CA TYR A 294 -11.70 -1.79 18.09
C TYR A 294 -11.43 -0.54 17.26
N ALA A 295 -11.82 0.62 17.78
CA ALA A 295 -11.40 1.91 17.25
C ALA A 295 -11.31 2.92 18.39
N ASN A 296 -10.34 3.83 18.33
CA ASN A 296 -10.18 4.95 19.26
C ASN A 296 -10.27 6.30 18.54
N GLN A 297 -9.86 7.39 19.18
CA GLN A 297 -9.86 8.74 18.61
C GLN A 297 -8.60 9.11 17.81
N GLY A 298 -7.66 8.17 17.59
CA GLY A 298 -6.36 8.46 16.97
C GLY A 298 -5.43 9.30 17.86
N PRO A 299 -4.17 9.55 17.44
CA PRO A 299 -3.09 10.01 18.32
C PRO A 299 -3.13 11.51 18.73
N ALA A 300 -4.18 12.26 18.38
CA ALA A 300 -4.12 13.73 18.40
C ALA A 300 -4.70 14.43 19.64
N ILE A 301 -5.48 13.79 20.52
CA ILE A 301 -6.04 14.38 21.76
C ILE A 301 -6.26 13.25 22.79
N SER A 302 -6.22 13.54 24.10
CA SER A 302 -6.40 12.56 25.19
C SER A 302 -7.42 11.43 24.86
N ASP A 303 -6.97 10.17 24.99
CA ASP A 303 -7.63 8.91 24.60
C ASP A 303 -8.96 8.58 25.31
N PHE A 304 -9.91 9.51 25.39
CA PHE A 304 -11.14 9.24 26.12
C PHE A 304 -12.22 8.55 25.28
N PHE A 305 -12.17 8.69 23.95
CA PHE A 305 -13.12 8.03 23.05
C PHE A 305 -12.55 6.73 22.47
N PHE A 306 -13.32 5.66 22.64
CA PHE A 306 -13.10 4.40 21.97
C PHE A 306 -14.40 3.61 21.88
N ILE A 307 -14.43 2.66 20.95
CA ILE A 307 -15.44 1.62 20.85
C ILE A 307 -14.72 0.27 20.77
N LYS A 308 -15.28 -0.73 21.45
CA LYS A 308 -14.71 -2.07 21.50
C LYS A 308 -15.83 -3.11 21.55
N LEU A 309 -15.91 -3.97 20.55
CA LEU A 309 -16.76 -5.16 20.55
C LEU A 309 -15.88 -6.37 20.84
N PHE A 310 -16.20 -7.14 21.87
CA PHE A 310 -15.33 -8.23 22.34
C PHE A 310 -16.10 -9.33 23.06
N ILE A 311 -15.46 -10.49 23.19
CA ILE A 311 -15.90 -11.64 23.98
C ILE A 311 -15.03 -11.69 25.24
N GLU A 312 -15.65 -11.86 26.40
CA GLU A 312 -14.96 -12.03 27.69
C GLU A 312 -15.78 -13.00 28.54
N GLY A 313 -15.18 -14.14 28.93
CA GLY A 313 -15.87 -15.21 29.65
C GLY A 313 -16.99 -15.89 28.83
N GLY A 314 -16.83 -15.96 27.51
CA GLY A 314 -17.81 -16.51 26.56
C GLY A 314 -18.98 -15.56 26.22
N GLU A 315 -19.14 -14.47 26.98
CA GLU A 315 -20.21 -13.50 26.78
C GLU A 315 -19.81 -12.38 25.82
N LEU A 316 -20.71 -12.01 24.91
CA LEU A 316 -20.52 -10.84 24.07
C LEU A 316 -20.70 -9.54 24.88
N GLN A 317 -19.74 -8.64 24.76
CA GLN A 317 -19.76 -7.33 25.42
C GLN A 317 -19.43 -6.20 24.43
N TYR A 318 -20.00 -5.02 24.71
CA TYR A 318 -19.66 -3.79 24.00
C TYR A 318 -19.20 -2.73 24.99
N GLY A 319 -17.98 -2.24 24.77
CA GLY A 319 -17.33 -1.23 25.57
C GLY A 319 -17.16 0.07 24.81
N PHE A 320 -17.40 1.21 25.48
CA PHE A 320 -17.22 2.52 24.88
C PHE A 320 -16.79 3.57 25.90
N GLY A 321 -15.98 4.52 25.45
CA GLY A 321 -15.52 5.67 26.23
C GLY A 321 -16.25 6.95 25.81
N CYS A 322 -16.81 7.68 26.78
CA CYS A 322 -17.51 8.95 26.54
C CYS A 322 -16.70 10.16 27.01
N ASN A 323 -15.90 10.00 28.07
CA ASN A 323 -15.02 11.00 28.65
C ASN A 323 -13.97 10.31 29.55
N GLN A 324 -12.93 11.05 29.91
CA GLN A 324 -11.80 10.52 30.68
C GLN A 324 -12.16 10.17 32.13
N GLU A 325 -13.15 10.84 32.72
CA GLU A 325 -13.52 10.72 34.13
C GLU A 325 -14.43 9.51 34.42
N GLU A 326 -15.29 9.13 33.49
CA GLU A 326 -16.23 7.99 33.62
C GLU A 326 -15.56 6.64 33.29
N GLY A 327 -14.41 6.63 32.62
CA GLY A 327 -13.74 5.42 32.18
C GLY A 327 -14.54 4.60 31.15
N MET A 328 -14.21 3.31 31.01
CA MET A 328 -14.90 2.39 30.09
C MET A 328 -16.31 2.08 30.58
N ARG A 329 -17.32 2.46 29.79
CA ARG A 329 -18.70 1.98 29.97
C ARG A 329 -18.89 0.68 29.21
N ARG A 330 -19.67 -0.25 29.76
CA ARG A 330 -19.90 -1.60 29.20
C ARG A 330 -21.39 -1.93 29.11
N ILE A 331 -21.78 -2.61 28.04
CA ILE A 331 -23.04 -3.35 27.93
C ILE A 331 -22.68 -4.84 27.91
N ASN A 332 -23.06 -5.57 28.97
CA ASN A 332 -22.95 -7.03 29.00
C ASN A 332 -24.26 -7.63 28.45
N THR A 333 -24.15 -8.45 27.40
CA THR A 333 -25.32 -9.08 26.79
C THR A 333 -25.81 -10.32 27.52
N THR A 334 -24.97 -10.98 28.34
CA THR A 334 -25.20 -12.31 28.93
C THR A 334 -25.43 -13.44 27.91
N ILE A 335 -25.19 -13.17 26.62
CA ILE A 335 -25.34 -14.13 25.54
C ILE A 335 -23.99 -14.80 25.32
N GLN A 336 -23.97 -16.12 25.49
CA GLN A 336 -22.82 -16.98 25.18
C GLN A 336 -22.67 -17.11 23.66
N VAL A 337 -21.49 -16.78 23.14
CA VAL A 337 -21.20 -16.72 21.69
C VAL A 337 -19.94 -17.52 21.29
N ASP A 338 -19.44 -18.35 22.20
CA ASP A 338 -18.27 -19.23 22.07
C ASP A 338 -18.65 -20.69 21.73
N ASP A 339 -19.89 -20.93 21.28
CA ASP A 339 -20.38 -22.26 20.89
C ASP A 339 -20.00 -22.67 19.45
N GLY A 340 -19.32 -21.78 18.73
CA GLY A 340 -19.01 -21.95 17.31
C GLY A 340 -20.19 -21.69 16.37
N GLY A 341 -21.28 -21.07 16.84
CA GLY A 341 -22.39 -20.59 16.03
C GLY A 341 -22.09 -19.28 15.31
N GLU A 342 -22.83 -19.00 14.22
CA GLU A 342 -22.77 -17.70 13.53
C GLU A 342 -23.73 -16.71 14.20
N TYR A 343 -23.22 -15.53 14.56
CA TYR A 343 -23.98 -14.47 15.19
C TYR A 343 -23.91 -13.19 14.37
N VAL A 344 -25.03 -12.47 14.29
CA VAL A 344 -25.11 -11.13 13.71
C VAL A 344 -25.45 -10.13 14.81
N VAL A 345 -24.61 -9.10 14.94
CA VAL A 345 -24.73 -8.08 15.99
C VAL A 345 -24.90 -6.72 15.36
N TYR A 346 -25.83 -5.96 15.93
CA TYR A 346 -26.12 -4.59 15.59
C TYR A 346 -25.79 -3.70 16.77
N VAL A 347 -24.96 -2.69 16.54
CA VAL A 347 -24.61 -1.67 17.53
C VAL A 347 -25.08 -0.31 17.03
N ARG A 348 -25.71 0.47 17.92
CA ARG A 348 -26.04 1.88 17.71
C ARG A 348 -25.35 2.71 18.78
N GLN A 349 -24.31 3.43 18.40
CA GLN A 349 -23.60 4.34 19.29
C GLN A 349 -24.09 5.77 19.10
N HIS A 350 -24.69 6.35 20.13
CA HIS A 350 -24.99 7.77 20.22
C HIS A 350 -23.81 8.50 20.89
N PHE A 351 -23.34 9.60 20.31
CA PHE A 351 -22.25 10.39 20.88
C PHE A 351 -22.76 11.59 21.69
N ALA A 352 -23.95 12.10 21.36
CA ALA A 352 -24.56 13.24 22.02
C ALA A 352 -26.09 13.09 22.11
N PRO A 353 -26.65 12.78 23.30
CA PRO A 353 -25.97 12.35 24.53
C PRO A 353 -25.27 10.99 24.37
N CYS A 354 -24.18 10.74 25.12
CA CYS A 354 -23.39 9.52 24.97
C CYS A 354 -24.13 8.30 25.55
N GLU A 355 -24.47 7.36 24.68
CA GLU A 355 -25.26 6.17 24.97
C GLU A 355 -25.06 5.12 23.87
N ALA A 356 -25.19 3.84 24.18
CA ALA A 356 -25.12 2.77 23.19
C ALA A 356 -26.31 1.82 23.32
N GLU A 357 -26.72 1.27 22.18
CA GLU A 357 -27.68 0.16 22.09
C GLU A 357 -27.03 -1.01 21.34
N VAL A 358 -27.21 -2.23 21.84
CA VAL A 358 -26.68 -3.46 21.24
C VAL A 358 -27.80 -4.49 21.08
N MET A 359 -27.85 -5.15 19.93
CA MET A 359 -28.77 -6.26 19.65
C MET A 359 -28.02 -7.39 18.95
N VAL A 360 -28.06 -8.58 19.55
CA VAL A 360 -27.74 -9.83 18.86
C VAL A 360 -29.00 -10.32 18.15
N SER A 361 -28.87 -10.77 16.89
CA SER A 361 -29.99 -11.28 16.11
C SER A 361 -30.76 -12.36 16.88
N GLY A 362 -32.09 -12.18 17.00
CA GLY A 362 -32.95 -13.06 17.80
C GLY A 362 -33.17 -12.63 19.26
N TYR A 363 -32.46 -11.61 19.75
CA TYR A 363 -32.57 -11.07 21.11
C TYR A 363 -33.09 -9.63 21.13
N LYS A 364 -33.45 -9.14 22.32
CA LYS A 364 -33.93 -7.76 22.50
C LYS A 364 -32.76 -6.78 22.56
N TRP A 365 -33.01 -5.53 22.15
CA TRP A 365 -32.07 -4.43 22.34
C TRP A 365 -31.74 -4.22 23.81
N LEU A 366 -30.45 -4.13 24.11
CA LEU A 366 -29.90 -3.69 25.38
C LEU A 366 -29.38 -2.27 25.23
N ARG A 367 -29.65 -1.42 26.20
CA ARG A 367 -29.33 0.01 26.16
C ARG A 367 -28.53 0.38 27.39
N SER A 368 -27.43 1.11 27.21
CA SER A 368 -26.63 1.62 28.32
C SER A 368 -27.37 2.72 29.08
N THR A 369 -26.92 3.03 30.29
CA THR A 369 -27.38 4.24 30.98
C THR A 369 -26.89 5.50 30.25
N LEU A 370 -27.73 6.52 30.18
CA LEU A 370 -27.39 7.81 29.59
C LEU A 370 -26.23 8.48 30.36
N SER A 371 -25.20 8.96 29.67
CA SER A 371 -24.20 9.84 30.28
C SER A 371 -24.72 11.29 30.31
N ASN A 372 -24.59 11.94 31.47
CA ASN A 372 -24.99 13.35 31.64
C ASN A 372 -23.92 14.33 31.12
N TYR A 373 -22.84 13.82 30.54
CA TYR A 373 -21.74 14.62 30.03
C TYR A 373 -22.05 15.14 28.62
N TRP A 374 -22.06 16.47 28.47
CA TRP A 374 -22.22 17.18 27.20
C TRP A 374 -20.89 17.87 26.88
N SER A 375 -19.95 17.10 26.33
CA SER A 375 -18.86 17.71 25.59
C SER A 375 -19.48 18.32 24.33
N GLY A 376 -19.43 19.64 24.19
CA GLY A 376 -19.82 20.31 22.94
C GLY A 376 -18.96 19.92 21.73
N LEU A 377 -17.98 19.02 21.89
CA LEU A 377 -17.24 18.40 20.79
C LEU A 377 -18.00 17.19 20.26
N THR A 378 -18.41 17.26 19.01
CA THR A 378 -18.83 16.10 18.22
C THR A 378 -17.58 15.38 17.72
N ILE A 379 -17.39 14.13 18.14
CA ILE A 379 -16.39 13.25 17.53
C ILE A 379 -16.88 12.94 16.12
N GLN A 380 -16.19 13.47 15.11
CA GLN A 380 -16.59 13.33 13.70
C GLN A 380 -15.92 12.14 13.01
N ARG A 381 -14.86 11.56 13.59
CA ARG A 381 -14.06 10.52 12.94
C ARG A 381 -13.35 9.63 13.97
N THR A 382 -13.14 8.35 13.65
CA THR A 382 -12.28 7.44 14.42
C THR A 382 -10.80 7.59 14.05
N GLY A 383 -9.91 7.10 14.90
CA GLY A 383 -8.60 6.59 14.48
C GLY A 383 -8.74 5.32 13.62
N HIS A 384 -7.66 4.59 13.44
CA HIS A 384 -7.67 3.38 12.61
C HIS A 384 -8.63 2.34 13.20
N LEU A 385 -9.32 1.62 12.31
CA LEU A 385 -10.24 0.55 12.69
C LEU A 385 -9.48 -0.78 12.71
N PHE A 386 -9.53 -1.46 13.85
CA PHE A 386 -8.91 -2.77 14.03
C PHE A 386 -9.97 -3.85 14.16
N ILE A 387 -9.78 -4.95 13.43
CA ILE A 387 -10.66 -6.12 13.43
C ILE A 387 -9.84 -7.34 13.84
N GLY A 388 -10.37 -8.13 14.76
CA GLY A 388 -9.77 -9.39 15.22
C GLY A 388 -8.62 -9.27 16.21
N GLY A 389 -7.91 -8.13 16.29
CA GLY A 389 -6.80 -7.97 17.21
C GLY A 389 -6.16 -6.59 17.11
N LEU A 390 -5.04 -6.39 17.79
CA LEU A 390 -4.21 -5.19 17.67
C LEU A 390 -2.76 -5.55 17.31
N PRO A 391 -2.04 -4.70 16.58
CA PRO A 391 -0.60 -4.85 16.41
C PRO A 391 0.11 -4.82 17.77
N LEU A 392 1.16 -5.65 17.93
CA LEU A 392 2.00 -5.68 19.15
C LEU A 392 2.63 -4.31 19.47
N SER A 393 2.90 -3.50 18.45
CA SER A 393 3.46 -2.14 18.56
C SER A 393 2.42 -1.08 18.92
N TYR A 394 1.12 -1.42 18.98
CA TYR A 394 0.06 -0.44 19.21
C TYR A 394 -0.11 -0.13 20.70
N PRO A 395 0.11 1.13 21.13
CA PRO A 395 0.04 1.52 22.54
C PRO A 395 -1.44 1.65 22.97
N ALA A 396 -2.11 0.53 23.27
CA ALA A 396 -3.49 0.57 23.73
C ALA A 396 -3.61 1.21 25.13
N HIS A 397 -4.52 2.17 25.28
CA HIS A 397 -4.73 2.91 26.54
C HIS A 397 -5.05 1.97 27.71
N GLN A 398 -4.38 2.15 28.86
CA GLN A 398 -4.49 1.25 30.03
C GLN A 398 -5.93 1.09 30.56
N GLY A 399 -6.79 2.09 30.34
CA GLY A 399 -8.21 2.05 30.73
C GLY A 399 -9.12 1.14 29.89
N VAL A 400 -8.61 0.51 28.82
CA VAL A 400 -9.40 -0.28 27.84
C VAL A 400 -9.03 -1.79 27.84
N GLN A 401 -8.12 -2.18 28.73
CA GLN A 401 -7.68 -3.56 28.95
C GLN A 401 -8.78 -4.42 29.62
N PRO A 402 -8.75 -5.76 29.46
CA PRO A 402 -7.78 -6.56 28.70
C PRO A 402 -8.07 -6.60 27.19
N PHE A 403 -7.04 -6.72 26.35
CA PHE A 403 -7.16 -7.07 24.94
C PHE A 403 -6.78 -8.53 24.73
N TYR A 404 -7.72 -9.29 24.18
CA TYR A 404 -7.48 -10.65 23.71
C TYR A 404 -7.65 -10.65 22.20
N ASN A 405 -6.76 -11.33 21.51
CA ASN A 405 -6.89 -11.51 20.07
C ASN A 405 -8.00 -12.52 19.78
N TYR A 406 -8.71 -12.28 18.69
CA TYR A 406 -9.86 -13.04 18.29
C TYR A 406 -9.45 -14.27 17.48
N THR A 407 -10.11 -15.40 17.76
CA THR A 407 -10.00 -16.62 16.97
C THR A 407 -11.37 -17.00 16.44
N GLY A 408 -11.53 -17.11 15.13
CA GLY A 408 -12.83 -17.35 14.51
C GLY A 408 -12.99 -16.62 13.19
N CYS A 409 -14.23 -16.37 12.77
CA CYS A 409 -14.53 -15.66 11.53
C CYS A 409 -15.27 -14.36 11.78
N ILE A 410 -14.93 -13.30 11.06
CA ILE A 410 -15.58 -11.98 11.14
C ILE A 410 -15.86 -11.46 9.72
N GLU A 411 -17.08 -10.95 9.51
CA GLU A 411 -17.45 -10.08 8.38
C GLU A 411 -18.04 -8.78 8.94
N ILE A 412 -17.42 -7.65 8.59
CA ILE A 412 -18.02 -6.34 8.81
C ILE A 412 -19.01 -6.10 7.68
N MET A 413 -20.29 -6.34 7.96
CA MET A 413 -21.35 -6.21 6.98
C MET A 413 -21.58 -4.75 6.59
N GLU A 414 -21.56 -3.86 7.58
CA GLU A 414 -21.77 -2.43 7.39
C GLU A 414 -21.31 -1.61 8.60
N ILE A 415 -20.63 -0.48 8.37
CA ILE A 415 -20.43 0.58 9.36
C ILE A 415 -20.91 1.89 8.75
N ASN A 416 -21.91 2.54 9.32
CA ASN A 416 -22.43 3.84 8.84
C ASN A 416 -22.79 3.85 7.34
N LYS A 417 -23.36 2.74 6.82
CA LYS A 417 -23.64 2.51 5.38
C LYS A 417 -22.41 2.25 4.51
N LEU A 418 -21.19 2.26 5.07
CA LEU A 418 -19.99 1.80 4.41
C LEU A 418 -19.97 0.27 4.40
N LYS A 419 -19.73 -0.29 3.23
CA LYS A 419 -19.59 -1.73 3.00
C LYS A 419 -18.26 -2.02 2.32
N GLY A 420 -17.91 -3.29 2.29
CA GLY A 420 -16.74 -3.75 1.56
C GLY A 420 -15.46 -3.57 2.33
N PHE A 421 -15.47 -4.03 3.58
CA PHE A 421 -14.30 -4.34 4.39
C PHE A 421 -13.70 -5.65 3.88
N TYR A 422 -13.13 -5.60 2.68
CA TYR A 422 -12.45 -6.71 2.03
C TYR A 422 -10.97 -6.71 2.42
N THR A 423 -10.32 -7.87 2.35
CA THR A 423 -8.87 -8.00 2.50
C THR A 423 -8.09 -7.03 1.62
N SER A 424 -8.53 -6.78 0.38
CA SER A 424 -7.92 -5.83 -0.55
C SER A 424 -7.94 -4.36 -0.10
N LYS A 425 -8.77 -4.01 0.88
CA LYS A 425 -8.92 -2.63 1.38
C LYS A 425 -8.31 -2.41 2.76
N ALA A 426 -7.71 -3.43 3.36
CA ALA A 426 -6.97 -3.27 4.61
C ALA A 426 -5.66 -2.51 4.33
N ILE A 427 -5.34 -1.54 5.18
CA ILE A 427 -4.07 -0.79 5.13
C ILE A 427 -2.95 -1.48 5.91
N GLY A 428 -3.31 -2.49 6.70
CA GLY A 428 -2.40 -3.34 7.45
C GLY A 428 -3.13 -4.60 7.93
N GLY A 429 -2.38 -5.63 8.27
CA GLY A 429 -2.95 -6.85 8.82
C GLY A 429 -1.98 -8.02 8.73
N CYS A 430 -2.23 -9.05 9.52
CA CYS A 430 -1.45 -10.29 9.55
C CYS A 430 -2.35 -11.51 9.74
N ASN A 431 -1.89 -12.66 9.24
CA ASN A 431 -2.43 -13.99 9.55
C ASN A 431 -3.95 -14.14 9.33
N VAL A 432 -4.48 -13.55 8.26
CA VAL A 432 -5.91 -13.62 7.90
C VAL A 432 -6.13 -14.50 6.68
N ASP A 433 -7.20 -15.28 6.70
CA ASP A 433 -7.55 -16.22 5.62
C ASP A 433 -9.03 -16.12 5.21
N ASN A 434 -9.40 -16.67 4.05
CA ASN A 434 -10.80 -16.78 3.66
C ASN A 434 -11.52 -17.76 4.59
N CYS A 435 -12.55 -17.31 5.31
CA CYS A 435 -13.30 -18.19 6.19
C CYS A 435 -14.12 -19.20 5.38
N ARG A 436 -13.52 -20.36 5.08
CA ARG A 436 -14.17 -21.49 4.43
C ARG A 436 -14.74 -22.43 5.50
N LEU A 437 -16.07 -22.55 5.53
CA LEU A 437 -16.78 -23.53 6.36
C LEU A 437 -16.19 -24.94 6.18
N PRO A 438 -15.98 -25.72 7.25
CA PRO A 438 -15.88 -27.17 7.12
C PRO A 438 -17.21 -27.68 6.57
N ARG A 439 -17.22 -28.17 5.32
CA ARG A 439 -18.32 -29.02 4.86
C ARG A 439 -18.38 -30.22 5.79
N HIS A 440 -19.53 -30.42 6.44
CA HIS A 440 -19.88 -31.65 7.10
C HIS A 440 -19.55 -32.84 6.19
N THR A 441 -18.56 -33.64 6.59
CA THR A 441 -18.30 -34.95 6.02
C THR A 441 -19.35 -35.91 6.57
N ASP A 442 -20.47 -36.05 5.87
CA ASP A 442 -21.25 -37.29 5.93
C ASP A 442 -20.68 -38.27 4.89
N SER A 443 -20.44 -39.49 5.36
CA SER A 443 -19.95 -40.64 4.60
C SER A 443 -21.11 -41.34 3.85
N PRO A 444 -20.88 -42.43 3.10
CA PRO A 444 -21.12 -42.54 1.66
C PRO A 444 -22.40 -43.32 1.29
N THR A 445 -23.04 -43.02 0.14
CA THR A 445 -23.76 -44.01 -0.71
C THR A 445 -24.40 -43.39 -1.96
N ASP A 446 -23.80 -43.69 -3.12
CA ASP A 446 -24.40 -44.18 -4.38
C ASP A 446 -25.49 -43.36 -5.15
N PRO A 447 -25.85 -43.70 -6.41
CA PRO A 447 -25.73 -42.77 -7.54
C PRO A 447 -27.07 -42.51 -8.25
N GLY A 448 -27.20 -41.40 -8.98
CA GLY A 448 -28.45 -41.22 -9.73
C GLY A 448 -28.64 -39.90 -10.46
N THR A 449 -28.21 -39.91 -11.73
CA THR A 449 -28.92 -39.34 -12.89
C THR A 449 -29.20 -37.84 -12.98
N SER A 450 -28.56 -37.27 -14.03
CA SER A 450 -29.09 -36.28 -15.00
C SER A 450 -29.30 -34.85 -14.49
N GLN A 451 -28.91 -33.79 -15.20
CA GLN A 451 -29.01 -33.60 -16.64
C GLN A 451 -27.85 -32.75 -17.18
N TRP A 452 -27.58 -33.02 -18.45
CA TRP A 452 -26.71 -32.27 -19.32
C TRP A 452 -27.30 -30.89 -19.58
N GLU A 453 -26.47 -29.85 -19.53
CA GLU A 453 -26.43 -28.91 -20.64
C GLU A 453 -24.99 -28.47 -20.88
N GLN A 454 -24.53 -28.79 -22.08
CA GLN A 454 -23.18 -28.60 -22.57
C GLN A 454 -22.91 -27.12 -22.81
N SER A 455 -21.78 -26.67 -22.26
CA SER A 455 -20.75 -25.84 -22.90
C SER A 455 -21.12 -25.14 -24.21
N THR A 456 -20.73 -23.87 -24.32
CA THR A 456 -19.51 -23.58 -25.09
C THR A 456 -18.85 -22.24 -24.72
N PRO A 457 -17.51 -22.15 -24.88
CA PRO A 457 -16.66 -21.01 -24.50
C PRO A 457 -16.35 -20.10 -25.70
N THR A 458 -15.38 -19.17 -25.51
CA THR A 458 -14.60 -18.36 -26.49
C THR A 458 -15.08 -16.93 -26.76
N LEU A 459 -14.25 -15.90 -27.00
CA LEU A 459 -12.79 -15.78 -27.24
C LEU A 459 -12.39 -14.30 -27.05
N VAL A 460 -11.15 -14.05 -26.61
CA VAL A 460 -10.46 -12.76 -26.66
C VAL A 460 -9.75 -12.65 -28.02
N VAL A 461 -9.96 -11.56 -28.77
CA VAL A 461 -9.13 -11.13 -29.90
C VAL A 461 -9.06 -9.60 -29.93
N ASP A 462 -7.83 -9.09 -29.98
CA ASP A 462 -7.37 -7.73 -30.32
C ASP A 462 -8.03 -6.52 -29.65
N GLY A 463 -7.45 -6.11 -28.49
CA GLY A 463 -7.13 -4.71 -28.17
C GLY A 463 -8.23 -3.63 -28.17
N ALA A 464 -9.50 -3.97 -28.36
CA ALA A 464 -10.61 -3.04 -28.38
C ALA A 464 -11.79 -3.59 -27.58
N VAL A 465 -12.24 -2.84 -26.58
CA VAL A 465 -13.42 -3.17 -25.76
C VAL A 465 -14.66 -3.06 -26.65
N THR A 466 -15.22 -4.20 -27.07
CA THR A 466 -16.47 -4.23 -27.84
C THR A 466 -17.68 -3.98 -26.92
N PRO A 467 -18.63 -3.12 -27.31
CA PRO A 467 -19.83 -2.87 -26.53
C PRO A 467 -20.74 -4.10 -26.50
N ILE A 468 -21.12 -4.53 -25.29
CA ILE A 468 -22.07 -5.63 -25.08
C ILE A 468 -23.48 -5.05 -25.04
N LEU A 469 -24.33 -5.40 -26.02
CA LEU A 469 -25.73 -4.98 -26.07
C LEU A 469 -26.54 -5.72 -25.01
N GLY A 470 -27.07 -4.98 -24.03
CA GLY A 470 -28.08 -5.48 -23.07
C GLY A 470 -27.70 -5.43 -21.59
N LEU A 471 -26.49 -4.99 -21.23
CA LEU A 471 -26.05 -4.85 -19.84
C LEU A 471 -26.29 -3.44 -19.29
N THR A 472 -26.52 -3.34 -17.98
CA THR A 472 -26.52 -2.09 -17.24
C THR A 472 -25.08 -1.59 -17.00
N PRO A 473 -24.85 -0.28 -16.80
CA PRO A 473 -23.49 0.27 -16.62
C PRO A 473 -22.73 -0.35 -15.45
N ALA A 474 -23.42 -0.72 -14.37
CA ALA A 474 -22.82 -1.37 -13.21
C ALA A 474 -22.29 -2.79 -13.50
N GLU A 475 -22.91 -3.50 -14.45
CA GLU A 475 -22.49 -4.85 -14.82
C GLU A 475 -21.19 -4.85 -15.65
N ALA A 476 -20.83 -3.73 -16.30
CA ALA A 476 -19.58 -3.60 -17.05
C ALA A 476 -18.32 -3.68 -16.15
N CYS A 477 -18.46 -3.38 -14.86
CA CYS A 477 -17.38 -3.46 -13.86
C CYS A 477 -17.46 -4.71 -12.96
N HIS A 478 -18.40 -5.63 -13.21
CA HIS A 478 -18.74 -6.73 -12.29
C HIS A 478 -17.62 -7.76 -12.05
N ASN A 479 -16.62 -7.83 -12.96
CA ASN A 479 -15.50 -8.78 -12.89
C ASN A 479 -14.13 -8.10 -12.73
N ALA A 480 -14.07 -6.88 -12.18
CA ALA A 480 -12.83 -6.13 -11.98
C ALA A 480 -11.89 -6.15 -13.21
N PRO A 481 -12.34 -5.62 -14.37
CA PRO A 481 -11.58 -5.71 -15.62
C PRO A 481 -10.23 -4.96 -15.59
N CYS A 482 -10.06 -4.04 -14.65
CA CYS A 482 -8.84 -3.26 -14.45
C CYS A 482 -7.82 -4.02 -13.61
N ARG A 483 -6.56 -4.03 -14.03
CA ARG A 483 -5.44 -4.73 -13.39
C ARG A 483 -4.62 -3.78 -12.52
N ASN A 484 -3.65 -4.33 -11.78
CA ASN A 484 -2.66 -3.58 -10.99
C ASN A 484 -3.27 -2.54 -10.02
N GLY A 485 -4.44 -2.83 -9.43
CA GLY A 485 -5.12 -1.91 -8.53
C GLY A 485 -5.94 -0.80 -9.21
N GLY A 486 -6.15 -0.89 -10.52
CA GLY A 486 -6.97 0.07 -11.28
C GLY A 486 -8.44 0.10 -10.84
N THR A 487 -9.01 1.30 -10.73
CA THR A 487 -10.43 1.48 -10.33
C THR A 487 -11.33 1.48 -11.56
N CYS A 488 -12.31 0.57 -11.62
CA CYS A 488 -13.25 0.51 -12.74
C CYS A 488 -14.36 1.57 -12.62
N GLN A 489 -14.47 2.44 -13.62
CA GLN A 489 -15.53 3.43 -13.76
C GLN A 489 -16.54 2.98 -14.83
N PRO A 490 -17.81 2.77 -14.46
CA PRO A 490 -18.84 2.38 -15.43
C PRO A 490 -19.18 3.56 -16.36
N GLN A 491 -19.19 3.31 -17.67
CA GLN A 491 -19.49 4.31 -18.71
C GLN A 491 -20.73 3.93 -19.52
N ARG A 492 -21.51 4.94 -19.93
CA ARG A 492 -22.56 4.80 -20.94
C ARG A 492 -22.13 5.44 -22.24
N LEU A 493 -22.05 4.63 -23.30
CA LEU A 493 -21.79 5.10 -24.63
C LEU A 493 -23.02 5.80 -25.21
N LEU A 494 -22.79 6.75 -26.13
CA LEU A 494 -23.85 7.48 -26.85
C LEU A 494 -24.81 6.56 -27.62
N SER A 495 -24.38 5.33 -27.92
CA SER A 495 -25.18 4.26 -28.53
C SER A 495 -26.16 3.57 -27.56
N GLY A 496 -26.13 3.91 -26.26
CA GLY A 496 -26.92 3.25 -25.21
C GLY A 496 -26.28 1.98 -24.64
N ALA A 497 -25.15 1.53 -25.19
CA ALA A 497 -24.39 0.39 -24.69
C ALA A 497 -23.61 0.74 -23.40
N ALA A 498 -23.51 -0.24 -22.50
CA ALA A 498 -22.66 -0.16 -21.31
C ALA A 498 -21.19 -0.44 -21.68
N SER A 499 -20.29 0.36 -21.13
CA SER A 499 -18.83 0.26 -21.27
C SER A 499 -18.19 0.53 -19.90
N PHE A 500 -16.88 0.40 -19.79
CA PHE A 500 -16.13 0.78 -18.60
C PHE A 500 -14.83 1.50 -19.00
N HIS A 501 -14.25 2.24 -18.07
CA HIS A 501 -12.92 2.82 -18.14
C HIS A 501 -12.16 2.51 -16.86
N CYS A 502 -10.85 2.33 -16.94
CA CYS A 502 -10.01 2.04 -15.79
C CYS A 502 -9.20 3.27 -15.40
N ASP A 503 -9.38 3.71 -14.15
CA ASP A 503 -8.51 4.68 -13.52
C ASP A 503 -7.24 3.97 -13.06
N CYS A 504 -6.11 4.22 -13.72
CA CYS A 504 -4.86 3.52 -13.46
C CYS A 504 -4.04 4.18 -12.36
N PRO A 505 -3.48 3.40 -11.41
CA PRO A 505 -2.59 3.93 -10.39
C PRO A 505 -1.25 4.39 -10.99
N LEU A 506 -0.49 5.15 -10.21
CA LEU A 506 0.85 5.61 -10.58
C LEU A 506 1.72 4.42 -11.03
N HIS A 507 2.54 4.64 -12.06
CA HIS A 507 3.36 3.62 -12.73
C HIS A 507 2.62 2.62 -13.62
N PHE A 508 1.30 2.74 -13.79
CA PHE A 508 0.54 1.87 -14.70
C PHE A 508 -0.29 2.67 -15.71
N THR A 509 -0.43 2.13 -16.91
CA THR A 509 -1.17 2.73 -18.03
C THR A 509 -1.84 1.67 -18.90
N GLY A 510 -2.49 2.11 -19.98
CA GLY A 510 -3.26 1.26 -20.88
C GLY A 510 -4.73 1.16 -20.49
N PRO A 511 -5.58 0.61 -21.36
CA PRO A 511 -7.03 0.60 -21.17
C PRO A 511 -7.49 -0.25 -19.97
N LEU A 512 -6.65 -1.19 -19.53
CA LEU A 512 -6.89 -2.08 -18.39
C LEU A 512 -5.84 -1.91 -17.28
N CYS A 513 -4.99 -0.90 -17.33
CA CYS A 513 -3.90 -0.67 -16.37
C CYS A 513 -2.89 -1.83 -16.30
N ASP A 514 -2.66 -2.50 -17.42
CA ASP A 514 -1.82 -3.71 -17.54
C ASP A 514 -0.42 -3.43 -18.07
N GLN A 515 -0.11 -2.17 -18.40
CA GLN A 515 1.18 -1.74 -18.93
C GLN A 515 1.93 -0.90 -17.90
N ASP A 516 3.24 -1.14 -17.77
CA ASP A 516 4.11 -0.31 -16.94
C ASP A 516 4.29 1.07 -17.60
N ALA A 517 4.24 2.12 -16.78
CA ALA A 517 4.41 3.50 -17.19
C ALA A 517 5.61 4.11 -16.46
N VAL A 518 6.61 4.56 -17.22
CA VAL A 518 7.73 5.33 -16.68
C VAL A 518 7.42 6.81 -16.86
N VAL A 519 7.15 7.51 -15.77
CA VAL A 519 6.75 8.93 -15.77
C VAL A 519 7.92 9.80 -15.31
N PHE A 520 8.29 10.79 -16.11
CA PHE A 520 9.34 11.77 -15.79
C PHE A 520 8.80 13.21 -15.78
N PHE A 521 7.80 13.49 -16.62
CA PHE A 521 7.15 14.80 -16.69
C PHE A 521 5.63 14.59 -16.67
N PRO A 522 4.98 14.73 -15.50
CA PRO A 522 3.59 14.33 -15.35
C PRO A 522 2.65 15.21 -16.19
N SER A 523 1.85 14.53 -16.99
CA SER A 523 0.71 15.06 -17.73
C SER A 523 -0.59 14.68 -17.03
N PHE A 524 -1.52 15.63 -17.05
CA PHE A 524 -2.84 15.54 -16.45
C PHE A 524 -3.89 15.70 -17.54
N ASP A 525 -4.88 14.82 -17.57
CA ASP A 525 -5.93 14.75 -18.61
C ASP A 525 -7.30 15.28 -18.15
N GLY A 526 -7.36 15.84 -16.94
CA GLY A 526 -8.59 16.30 -16.29
C GLY A 526 -9.25 15.25 -15.38
N THR A 527 -8.82 14.00 -15.43
CA THR A 527 -9.15 12.93 -14.47
C THR A 527 -7.94 12.52 -13.62
N SER A 528 -6.74 12.90 -14.06
CA SER A 528 -5.49 12.61 -13.36
C SER A 528 -5.35 13.39 -12.06
N CYS A 529 -4.70 12.77 -11.08
CA CYS A 529 -4.26 13.45 -9.86
C CYS A 529 -2.97 12.82 -9.33
N LEU A 530 -2.16 13.63 -8.65
CA LEU A 530 -1.04 13.17 -7.84
C LEU A 530 -1.24 13.65 -6.41
N GLU A 531 -0.90 12.79 -5.46
CA GLU A 531 -0.82 13.15 -4.06
C GLU A 531 0.62 13.07 -3.59
N LEU A 532 1.10 14.18 -3.08
CA LEU A 532 2.41 14.34 -2.48
C LEU A 532 2.29 14.36 -0.95
N PRO A 533 3.41 14.20 -0.21
CA PRO A 533 3.43 14.22 1.24
C PRO A 533 2.80 15.49 1.81
N SER A 534 2.44 15.44 3.09
CA SER A 534 1.81 16.58 3.76
C SER A 534 2.67 17.83 3.63
N LEU A 535 2.04 18.98 3.37
CA LEU A 535 2.77 20.23 3.25
C LEU A 535 3.51 20.56 4.55
N THR A 536 2.98 20.15 5.70
CA THR A 536 3.63 20.26 7.01
C THR A 536 4.95 19.47 7.05
N SER A 537 4.92 18.19 6.66
CA SER A 537 6.13 17.34 6.63
C SER A 537 7.19 17.86 5.65
N LEU A 538 6.78 18.50 4.56
CA LEU A 538 7.70 19.11 3.60
C LEU A 538 8.41 20.35 4.16
N LEU A 539 7.79 21.04 5.12
CA LEU A 539 8.33 22.24 5.78
C LEU A 539 9.25 21.90 6.97
N GLU A 540 9.05 20.77 7.65
CA GLU A 540 9.82 20.36 8.85
C GLU A 540 11.26 19.86 8.55
N TYR A 541 11.60 19.57 7.30
CA TYR A 541 12.88 18.96 6.93
C TYR A 541 14.09 19.93 6.99
N GLU A 542 13.88 21.23 7.24
CA GLU A 542 14.96 22.24 7.29
C GLU A 542 15.75 22.27 8.63
N GLU A 543 15.34 21.57 9.69
CA GLU A 543 15.94 21.76 11.03
C GLU A 543 17.20 20.92 11.36
N ASN A 544 17.74 20.11 10.45
CA ASN A 544 18.83 19.18 10.79
C ASN A 544 20.28 19.67 10.56
N GLU A 545 20.53 20.94 10.25
CA GLU A 545 21.90 21.50 10.30
C GLU A 545 21.98 22.86 11.03
N GLY A 546 22.15 22.82 12.35
CA GLY A 546 22.98 23.77 13.10
C GLY A 546 22.70 25.27 12.97
N ALA A 547 21.50 25.74 13.32
CA ALA A 547 21.23 27.14 13.68
C ALA A 547 20.23 27.25 14.86
N PRO A 548 20.27 28.30 15.69
CA PRO A 548 19.55 28.31 16.97
C PRO A 548 18.07 28.75 16.84
N SER A 549 17.26 28.09 17.69
CA SER A 549 15.91 28.43 18.19
C SER A 549 14.77 28.55 17.18
N SER A 550 13.81 27.62 17.30
CA SER A 550 12.35 27.68 17.05
C SER A 550 11.84 28.70 16.02
N PRO A 551 11.02 28.28 15.04
CA PRO A 551 10.49 29.20 14.03
C PRO A 551 9.72 30.35 14.69
N GLU A 552 10.15 31.58 14.41
CA GLU A 552 9.49 32.80 14.87
C GLU A 552 8.16 33.01 14.13
N VAL A 553 7.28 33.77 14.76
CA VAL A 553 5.92 34.12 14.32
C VAL A 553 5.89 34.68 12.89
N GLY A 554 5.23 33.97 11.95
CA GLY A 554 4.79 34.54 10.66
C GLY A 554 5.59 34.18 9.41
N ASP A 555 6.21 33.00 9.35
CA ASP A 555 6.99 32.56 8.19
C ASP A 555 6.18 32.55 6.88
N VAL A 556 6.79 33.12 5.84
CA VAL A 556 6.23 33.18 4.48
C VAL A 556 6.59 31.90 3.75
N VAL A 557 5.60 31.06 3.48
CA VAL A 557 5.78 29.86 2.66
C VAL A 557 5.78 30.26 1.18
N THR A 558 6.76 29.74 0.44
CA THR A 558 6.87 29.96 -1.01
C THR A 558 6.63 28.64 -1.73
N LEU A 559 5.67 28.62 -2.66
CA LEU A 559 5.48 27.51 -3.59
C LEU A 559 5.87 27.99 -4.99
N TYR A 560 6.76 27.26 -5.63
CA TYR A 560 7.13 27.50 -7.02
C TYR A 560 6.69 26.31 -7.86
N LEU A 561 5.99 26.57 -8.97
CA LEU A 561 5.70 25.53 -9.93
C LEU A 561 5.62 26.01 -11.37
N THR A 562 6.02 25.17 -12.32
CA THR A 562 5.85 25.44 -13.75
C THR A 562 4.67 24.66 -14.33
N VAL A 563 3.77 25.36 -15.02
CA VAL A 563 2.54 24.79 -15.57
C VAL A 563 2.36 25.17 -17.03
N LYS A 564 1.89 24.23 -17.84
CA LYS A 564 1.33 24.53 -19.17
C LYS A 564 -0.04 23.88 -19.32
N SER A 565 -0.97 24.59 -19.94
CA SER A 565 -2.35 24.14 -20.14
C SER A 565 -2.98 24.88 -21.32
N ASN A 566 -3.86 24.20 -22.06
CA ASN A 566 -4.76 24.79 -23.06
C ASN A 566 -6.17 24.99 -22.49
N SER A 567 -6.40 24.54 -21.25
CA SER A 567 -7.69 24.64 -20.60
C SER A 567 -7.86 26.02 -19.97
N SER A 568 -9.08 26.54 -20.06
CA SER A 568 -9.45 27.78 -19.40
C SER A 568 -9.78 27.60 -17.91
N GLN A 569 -9.87 26.35 -17.44
CA GLN A 569 -10.22 25.97 -16.08
C GLN A 569 -9.42 24.72 -15.66
N GLY A 570 -9.17 24.56 -14.37
CA GLY A 570 -8.49 23.37 -13.85
C GLY A 570 -7.72 23.65 -12.57
N SER A 571 -7.73 22.71 -11.65
CA SER A 571 -7.06 22.81 -10.35
C SER A 571 -5.62 22.37 -10.52
N VAL A 572 -4.68 23.27 -10.26
CA VAL A 572 -3.26 23.01 -10.42
C VAL A 572 -2.72 22.36 -9.15
N LEU A 573 -3.03 22.95 -8.00
CA LEU A 573 -2.57 22.51 -6.69
C LEU A 573 -3.64 22.76 -5.64
N TYR A 574 -3.91 21.77 -4.79
CA TYR A 574 -4.86 21.89 -3.68
C TYR A 574 -4.30 21.27 -2.41
N THR A 575 -4.47 21.94 -1.28
CA THR A 575 -4.24 21.38 0.05
C THR A 575 -5.18 22.05 1.05
N ARG A 576 -5.44 21.37 2.16
CA ARG A 576 -6.29 21.89 3.25
C ARG A 576 -5.70 21.57 4.61
N GLU A 577 -6.12 22.35 5.59
CA GLU A 577 -5.79 22.11 6.98
C GLU A 577 -6.37 20.77 7.44
N GLU A 578 -5.53 20.05 8.15
CA GLU A 578 -5.83 18.81 8.84
C GLU A 578 -6.45 19.21 10.19
N HIS A 579 -7.69 18.76 10.42
CA HIS A 579 -8.58 19.17 11.53
C HIS A 579 -9.23 20.56 11.37
N PHE A 580 -10.54 20.63 11.64
CA PHE A 580 -11.39 21.84 11.61
C PHE A 580 -11.52 22.60 10.28
N GLY A 581 -10.75 22.26 9.23
CA GLY A 581 -11.07 22.45 7.81
C GLY A 581 -11.18 23.89 7.28
N ASP A 582 -11.13 24.91 8.14
CA ASP A 582 -11.41 26.30 7.78
C ASP A 582 -10.30 26.97 6.94
N ARG A 583 -9.15 26.30 6.78
CA ARG A 583 -8.02 26.79 5.99
C ARG A 583 -7.70 25.84 4.85
N PHE A 584 -7.39 26.45 3.71
CA PHE A 584 -7.05 25.73 2.49
C PHE A 584 -6.24 26.61 1.57
N LEU A 585 -5.48 26.00 0.69
CA LEU A 585 -4.80 26.66 -0.41
C LEU A 585 -5.24 25.98 -1.71
N HIS A 586 -5.78 26.76 -2.63
CA HIS A 586 -6.24 26.27 -3.92
C HIS A 586 -5.66 27.14 -5.03
N VAL A 587 -4.73 26.59 -5.82
CA VAL A 587 -4.18 27.17 -7.04
C VAL A 587 -4.90 26.55 -8.22
N PHE A 588 -5.48 27.38 -9.09
CA PHE A 588 -6.31 26.94 -10.20
C PHE A 588 -6.24 27.91 -11.37
N LEU A 589 -6.81 27.51 -12.51
CA LEU A 589 -6.97 28.37 -13.68
C LEU A 589 -8.38 28.94 -13.70
N GLU A 590 -8.48 30.25 -13.84
CA GLU A 590 -9.74 30.95 -14.07
C GLU A 590 -9.66 31.73 -15.38
N SER A 591 -10.45 31.31 -16.37
CA SER A 591 -10.37 31.84 -17.74
C SER A 591 -8.95 31.78 -18.34
N GLY A 592 -8.20 30.72 -18.01
CA GLY A 592 -6.81 30.48 -18.43
C GLY A 592 -5.76 31.28 -17.66
N ARG A 593 -6.15 32.11 -16.68
CA ARG A 593 -5.23 32.86 -15.81
C ARG A 593 -5.01 32.11 -14.49
N PRO A 594 -3.77 31.97 -14.00
CA PRO A 594 -3.53 31.41 -12.68
C PRO A 594 -4.19 32.27 -11.61
N ALA A 595 -4.96 31.63 -10.75
CA ALA A 595 -5.58 32.22 -9.58
C ALA A 595 -5.26 31.37 -8.36
N VAL A 596 -5.23 32.01 -7.20
CA VAL A 596 -5.05 31.31 -5.94
C VAL A 596 -6.00 31.84 -4.88
N LYS A 597 -6.61 30.90 -4.15
CA LYS A 597 -7.45 31.15 -2.98
C LYS A 597 -6.77 30.63 -1.73
N LEU A 598 -6.81 31.43 -0.67
CA LEU A 598 -6.33 31.07 0.66
C LEU A 598 -7.45 31.25 1.68
N GLY A 599 -7.84 30.16 2.34
CA GLY A 599 -8.66 30.20 3.55
C GLY A 599 -7.80 30.58 4.75
N CYS A 600 -8.12 31.69 5.40
CA CYS A 600 -7.38 32.20 6.56
C CYS A 600 -7.94 31.72 7.90
N GLY A 601 -9.02 30.93 7.91
CA GLY A 601 -9.79 30.54 9.10
C GLY A 601 -11.17 31.22 9.15
N GLY A 602 -12.20 30.49 9.60
CA GLY A 602 -13.60 30.91 9.60
C GLY A 602 -14.10 31.34 8.20
N ALA A 603 -14.85 32.44 8.13
CA ALA A 603 -15.41 32.95 6.87
C ALA A 603 -14.43 33.84 6.05
N HIS A 604 -13.13 33.78 6.32
CA HIS A 604 -12.15 34.67 5.69
C HIS A 604 -11.38 33.96 4.58
N VAL A 605 -11.64 34.36 3.33
CA VAL A 605 -10.96 33.84 2.15
C VAL A 605 -10.36 35.00 1.37
N LEU A 606 -9.07 34.88 1.03
CA LEU A 606 -8.37 35.76 0.12
C LEU A 606 -8.31 35.11 -1.26
N MET A 607 -8.40 35.92 -2.31
CA MET A 607 -8.30 35.45 -3.68
C MET A 607 -7.54 36.46 -4.52
N VAL A 608 -6.51 35.99 -5.20
CA VAL A 608 -5.74 36.79 -6.17
C VAL A 608 -5.66 36.03 -7.49
N GLU A 609 -5.93 36.74 -8.57
CA GLU A 609 -5.78 36.25 -9.94
C GLU A 609 -4.59 36.97 -10.58
N ALA A 610 -3.74 36.24 -11.30
CA ALA A 610 -2.66 36.82 -12.07
C ALA A 610 -3.20 37.52 -13.33
N SER A 611 -2.51 38.56 -13.77
CA SER A 611 -2.94 39.36 -14.94
C SER A 611 -2.77 38.63 -16.28
N GLN A 612 -2.03 37.53 -16.32
CA GLN A 612 -1.61 36.84 -17.53
C GLN A 612 -2.18 35.43 -17.60
N SER A 613 -2.54 35.00 -18.82
CA SER A 613 -2.96 33.62 -19.07
C SER A 613 -1.78 32.71 -19.33
N ILE A 614 -1.88 31.45 -18.92
CA ILE A 614 -0.90 30.42 -19.29
C ILE A 614 -1.20 29.85 -20.67
N SER A 615 -0.16 29.31 -21.31
CA SER A 615 -0.26 28.73 -22.65
C SER A 615 0.01 27.22 -22.62
N TRP A 616 -0.33 26.52 -23.69
CA TRP A 616 0.04 25.11 -23.89
C TRP A 616 1.44 24.94 -24.48
N GLU A 617 1.97 25.98 -25.15
CA GLU A 617 3.23 25.90 -25.89
C GLU A 617 4.48 26.12 -25.01
N ARG A 618 4.29 26.71 -23.82
CA ARG A 618 5.37 27.06 -22.89
C ARG A 618 4.99 26.73 -21.46
N LEU A 619 5.95 26.14 -20.72
CA LEU A 619 5.89 26.03 -19.26
C LEU A 619 5.99 27.43 -18.65
N THR A 620 4.92 27.85 -17.98
CA THR A 620 4.85 29.15 -17.31
C THR A 620 5.16 28.96 -15.82
N PRO A 621 6.19 29.62 -15.28
CA PRO A 621 6.48 29.60 -13.86
C PRO A 621 5.44 30.42 -13.08
N ILE A 622 4.95 29.84 -12.00
CA ILE A 622 3.98 30.41 -11.08
C ILE A 622 4.60 30.32 -9.69
N THR A 623 4.79 31.47 -9.05
CA THR A 623 5.25 31.56 -7.66
C THR A 623 4.10 32.04 -6.79
N ILE A 624 3.77 31.26 -5.77
CA ILE A 624 2.79 31.60 -4.74
C ILE A 624 3.56 31.86 -3.45
N ARG A 625 3.33 33.02 -2.83
CA ARG A 625 3.84 33.30 -1.49
C ARG A 625 2.65 33.52 -0.58
N TYR A 626 2.60 32.80 0.53
CA TYR A 626 1.54 33.00 1.51
C TYR A 626 2.09 33.02 2.93
N CYS A 627 1.38 33.74 3.80
CA CYS A 627 1.65 33.73 5.23
C CYS A 627 0.34 33.57 5.99
N LEU A 628 0.41 32.85 7.10
CA LEU A 628 -0.72 32.62 7.99
C LEU A 628 -0.35 33.14 9.39
N PRO A 629 -1.33 33.69 10.13
CA PRO A 629 -1.09 34.05 11.52
C PRO A 629 -0.84 32.79 12.35
N VAL A 630 0.18 32.85 13.20
CA VAL A 630 0.53 31.82 14.19
C VAL A 630 0.56 32.49 15.55
N GLY A 631 -0.18 31.97 16.53
CA GLY A 631 -0.17 32.47 17.92
C GLY A 631 -1.43 33.24 18.35
N GLU A 632 -1.43 33.69 19.62
CA GLU A 632 -2.63 34.21 20.29
C GLU A 632 -2.95 35.68 20.00
N ASP A 633 -1.97 36.47 19.56
CA ASP A 633 -2.08 37.93 19.37
C ASP A 633 -2.70 38.34 18.01
N GLY A 634 -3.09 37.37 17.19
CA GLY A 634 -3.52 37.59 15.81
C GLY A 634 -2.35 37.91 14.88
N GLY A 635 -2.64 38.15 13.60
CA GLY A 635 -1.58 38.41 12.61
C GLY A 635 -2.09 38.60 11.19
N HIS A 636 -1.15 38.75 10.26
CA HIS A 636 -1.46 38.93 8.84
C HIS A 636 -1.67 37.57 8.17
N CYS A 637 -2.85 37.38 7.59
CA CYS A 637 -3.05 36.39 6.54
C CYS A 637 -2.79 37.08 5.20
N GLY A 638 -1.85 36.56 4.41
CA GLY A 638 -1.44 37.16 3.15
C GLY A 638 -1.26 36.12 2.06
N ILE A 639 -1.63 36.48 0.84
CA ILE A 639 -1.32 35.70 -0.34
C ILE A 639 -0.88 36.59 -1.49
N GLU A 640 0.08 36.10 -2.24
CA GLU A 640 0.69 36.73 -3.40
C GLU A 640 0.89 35.68 -4.48
N ILE A 641 0.57 36.06 -5.72
CA ILE A 641 0.83 35.25 -6.91
C ILE A 641 1.64 36.05 -7.92
N THR A 642 2.68 35.41 -8.45
CA THR A 642 3.58 35.93 -9.46
C THR A 642 3.64 34.94 -10.61
N VAL A 643 3.55 35.42 -11.84
CA VAL A 643 3.59 34.60 -13.06
C VAL A 643 4.63 35.20 -14.00
N ASP A 644 5.57 34.38 -14.49
CA ASP A 644 6.68 34.84 -15.35
C ASP A 644 7.53 35.96 -14.71
N ASP A 645 7.63 36.01 -13.38
CA ASP A 645 8.33 37.07 -12.62
C ASP A 645 7.83 38.50 -12.90
N ILE A 646 6.60 38.62 -13.41
CA ILE A 646 5.92 39.89 -13.67
C ILE A 646 5.23 40.39 -12.39
N ALA A 647 4.83 41.67 -12.37
CA ALA A 647 4.19 42.33 -11.23
C ALA A 647 3.24 41.41 -10.43
N ALA A 648 3.58 41.21 -9.16
CA ALA A 648 2.88 40.32 -8.27
C ALA A 648 1.52 40.91 -7.84
N ASN A 649 0.48 40.07 -7.89
CA ASN A 649 -0.83 40.42 -7.38
C ASN A 649 -0.93 39.87 -5.95
N ARG A 650 -1.18 40.75 -4.98
CA ARG A 650 -1.19 40.41 -3.56
C ARG A 650 -2.42 40.93 -2.84
N GLN A 651 -2.88 40.15 -1.87
CA GLN A 651 -3.93 40.52 -0.95
C GLN A 651 -3.51 40.10 0.46
N HIS A 652 -3.81 40.93 1.46
CA HIS A 652 -3.58 40.56 2.85
C HIS A 652 -4.68 41.13 3.73
N LYS A 653 -4.88 40.51 4.89
CA LYS A 653 -5.85 40.92 5.89
C LYS A 653 -5.31 40.62 7.28
N TYR A 654 -5.46 41.59 8.18
CA TYR A 654 -5.12 41.40 9.60
C TYR A 654 -6.27 40.69 10.31
N LEU A 655 -5.96 39.68 11.11
CA LEU A 655 -6.91 38.90 11.90
C LEU A 655 -6.62 39.07 13.40
N PHE A 656 -7.68 39.32 14.19
CA PHE A 656 -7.59 39.69 15.61
C PHE A 656 -7.79 38.53 16.60
N HIS A 657 -7.95 37.28 16.13
CA HIS A 657 -8.27 36.12 16.98
C HIS A 657 -7.12 35.09 17.01
N PRO A 658 -6.94 34.36 18.13
CA PRO A 658 -5.94 33.30 18.25
C PRO A 658 -6.20 32.19 17.22
N LEU A 659 -5.16 31.77 16.51
CA LEU A 659 -5.23 30.64 15.57
C LEU A 659 -4.21 29.57 16.00
N SER A 660 -4.66 28.33 16.07
CA SER A 660 -3.85 27.15 16.42
C SER A 660 -2.69 26.93 15.45
N GLN A 661 -1.70 26.11 15.87
CA GLN A 661 -0.67 25.59 14.97
C GLN A 661 -1.33 24.97 13.72
N VAL A 662 -0.79 25.31 12.56
CA VAL A 662 -1.37 24.97 11.27
C VAL A 662 -0.71 23.69 10.76
N THR A 663 -1.48 22.61 10.66
CA THR A 663 -1.03 21.40 9.99
C THR A 663 -1.79 21.28 8.67
N PHE A 664 -1.11 21.53 7.55
CA PHE A 664 -1.67 21.23 6.23
C PHE A 664 -1.46 19.75 5.91
N GLY A 665 -2.52 19.12 5.39
CA GLY A 665 -2.50 17.75 4.93
C GLY A 665 -1.79 17.57 3.57
N PRO A 666 -2.08 16.47 2.85
CA PRO A 666 -1.41 16.15 1.59
C PRO A 666 -1.58 17.24 0.53
N LEU A 667 -0.60 17.30 -0.36
CA LEU A 667 -0.60 18.22 -1.49
C LEU A 667 -1.11 17.49 -2.75
N PHE A 668 -2.22 17.94 -3.31
CA PHE A 668 -2.80 17.37 -4.50
C PHE A 668 -2.42 18.19 -5.73
N LEU A 669 -1.92 17.54 -6.78
CA LEU A 669 -1.61 18.17 -8.08
C LEU A 669 -2.55 17.70 -9.17
N GLY A 670 -2.96 18.66 -10.02
CA GLY A 670 -3.75 18.44 -11.22
C GLY A 670 -5.17 17.92 -11.01
N GLY A 671 -5.56 17.56 -9.80
CA GLY A 671 -6.90 17.10 -9.47
C GLY A 671 -6.94 16.64 -8.02
N VAL A 672 -8.14 16.52 -7.46
CA VAL A 672 -8.35 16.01 -6.10
C VAL A 672 -9.21 14.75 -6.21
N PRO A 673 -8.84 13.65 -5.53
CA PRO A 673 -9.64 12.43 -5.55
C PRO A 673 -11.09 12.69 -5.11
N SER A 674 -12.04 11.97 -5.72
CA SER A 674 -13.49 12.18 -5.48
C SER A 674 -13.94 11.91 -4.04
N HIS A 675 -13.13 11.21 -3.25
CA HIS A 675 -13.38 10.91 -1.84
C HIS A 675 -12.78 11.95 -0.88
N SER A 676 -11.95 12.86 -1.39
CA SER A 676 -11.33 13.89 -0.55
C SER A 676 -12.33 15.04 -0.32
N GLU A 677 -12.53 15.39 0.94
CA GLU A 677 -13.39 16.51 1.31
C GLU A 677 -12.77 17.84 0.86
N LEU A 678 -13.52 18.58 0.05
CA LEU A 678 -13.17 19.92 -0.40
C LEU A 678 -13.78 20.95 0.55
N HIS A 679 -12.99 21.97 0.91
CA HIS A 679 -13.52 23.10 1.66
C HIS A 679 -14.58 23.86 0.83
N GLU A 680 -15.72 24.20 1.43
CA GLU A 680 -16.86 24.82 0.72
C GLU A 680 -16.48 26.11 -0.03
N SER A 681 -15.54 26.88 0.53
CA SER A 681 -15.10 28.14 -0.08
C SER A 681 -13.95 27.98 -1.08
N ALA A 682 -13.45 26.76 -1.33
CA ALA A 682 -12.42 26.50 -2.34
C ALA A 682 -12.92 26.78 -3.77
N GLY A 683 -14.25 26.76 -3.97
CA GLY A 683 -14.87 26.86 -5.28
C GLY A 683 -14.83 25.52 -6.02
N GLN A 684 -14.99 25.58 -7.34
CA GLN A 684 -15.04 24.36 -8.14
C GLN A 684 -13.63 23.81 -8.35
N VAL A 685 -13.38 22.60 -7.83
CA VAL A 685 -12.14 21.86 -8.06
C VAL A 685 -12.38 20.91 -9.24
N THR A 686 -11.84 21.27 -10.40
CA THR A 686 -11.89 20.44 -11.62
C THR A 686 -10.48 19.93 -11.93
N GLY A 687 -10.35 18.77 -12.55
CA GLY A 687 -9.03 18.29 -12.95
C GLY A 687 -8.40 19.19 -14.02
N LEU A 688 -7.09 19.33 -13.94
CA LEU A 688 -6.24 20.04 -14.88
C LEU A 688 -6.05 19.18 -16.13
N GLN A 689 -6.23 19.81 -17.29
CA GLN A 689 -5.70 19.32 -18.56
C GLN A 689 -4.42 20.10 -18.86
N GLY A 690 -3.26 19.49 -18.64
CA GLY A 690 -2.02 20.24 -18.54
C GLY A 690 -0.85 19.41 -18.11
N CYS A 691 0.27 20.08 -17.87
CA CYS A 691 1.45 19.45 -17.34
C CYS A 691 2.07 20.32 -16.26
N ILE A 692 2.59 19.68 -15.22
CA ILE A 692 3.25 20.30 -14.06
C ILE A 692 4.63 19.66 -13.97
N ARG A 693 5.68 20.44 -13.71
CA ARG A 693 7.06 19.91 -13.71
C ARG A 693 7.88 20.29 -12.48
N GLU A 694 8.47 21.47 -12.51
CA GLU A 694 9.27 21.95 -11.39
C GLU A 694 8.29 22.25 -10.27
N LEU A 695 8.47 21.63 -9.10
CA LEU A 695 7.73 21.95 -7.89
C LEU A 695 8.74 22.17 -6.78
N GLN A 696 8.65 23.32 -6.12
CA GLN A 696 9.46 23.63 -4.97
C GLN A 696 8.59 24.15 -3.83
N VAL A 697 8.92 23.72 -2.62
CA VAL A 697 8.36 24.25 -1.37
C VAL A 697 9.51 24.94 -0.65
N ASN A 698 9.35 26.23 -0.42
CA ASN A 698 10.40 27.17 -0.02
C ASN A 698 11.60 27.11 -0.97
N SER A 699 12.67 26.40 -0.59
CA SER A 699 13.88 26.20 -1.40
C SER A 699 14.14 24.73 -1.73
N ARG A 700 13.26 23.81 -1.30
CA ARG A 700 13.39 22.38 -1.55
C ARG A 700 12.70 22.01 -2.86
N GLU A 701 13.48 21.48 -3.79
CA GLU A 701 12.98 20.89 -5.02
C GLU A 701 12.39 19.50 -4.74
N LEU A 702 11.19 19.25 -5.27
CA LEU A 702 10.49 17.98 -5.14
C LEU A 702 10.48 17.27 -6.50
N TYR A 703 10.99 16.04 -6.51
CA TYR A 703 10.84 15.15 -7.67
C TYR A 703 9.41 14.59 -7.68
N ILE A 704 8.51 15.28 -8.38
CA ILE A 704 7.05 15.06 -8.29
C ILE A 704 6.64 13.57 -8.38
N VAL A 705 7.27 12.79 -9.25
CA VAL A 705 6.91 11.37 -9.42
C VAL A 705 7.50 10.50 -8.32
N ASP A 706 8.75 10.75 -7.93
CA ASP A 706 9.46 9.95 -6.92
C ASP A 706 8.98 10.22 -5.50
N GLU A 707 8.52 11.45 -5.23
CA GLU A 707 7.96 11.84 -3.94
C GLU A 707 6.44 11.60 -3.84
N ALA A 708 5.76 11.22 -4.93
CA ALA A 708 4.32 10.97 -4.90
C ALA A 708 3.98 9.75 -4.04
N VAL A 709 3.06 9.94 -3.09
CA VAL A 709 2.52 8.86 -2.23
C VAL A 709 1.52 8.02 -3.00
N ARG A 710 0.72 8.67 -3.86
CA ARG A 710 -0.26 8.03 -4.74
C ARG A 710 -0.53 8.87 -5.97
N GLY A 711 -1.07 8.23 -7.00
CA GLY A 711 -1.38 8.90 -8.25
C GLY A 711 -2.39 8.13 -9.08
N ARG A 712 -3.04 8.84 -10.00
CA ARG A 712 -4.04 8.29 -10.91
C ARG A 712 -3.91 8.89 -12.30
N ASN A 713 -4.00 8.06 -13.33
CA ASN A 713 -4.06 8.44 -14.75
C ASN A 713 -2.92 9.38 -15.17
N ILE A 714 -1.72 9.18 -14.63
CA ILE A 714 -0.56 10.04 -14.90
C ILE A 714 0.23 9.49 -16.08
N GLN A 715 0.50 10.35 -17.05
CA GLN A 715 1.29 10.04 -18.25
C GLN A 715 2.45 11.01 -18.41
N ASN A 716 3.29 10.82 -19.44
CA ASN A 716 4.30 11.81 -19.81
C ASN A 716 3.68 12.91 -20.66
N CYS A 717 4.08 14.14 -20.37
CA CYS A 717 3.68 15.30 -21.13
C CYS A 717 4.49 15.46 -22.42
N ASP A 718 3.83 15.78 -23.53
CA ASP A 718 4.48 16.13 -24.80
C ASP A 718 5.29 17.42 -24.65
N ALA A 719 6.62 17.37 -24.74
CA ALA A 719 7.46 18.58 -24.74
C ALA A 719 8.47 18.56 -25.89
N PRO A 720 8.73 19.71 -26.54
CA PRO A 720 9.80 19.80 -27.53
C PRO A 720 11.16 19.57 -26.88
N LEU A 721 12.05 18.86 -27.57
CA LEU A 721 13.35 18.35 -27.10
C LEU A 721 14.23 19.39 -26.37
N CYS A 722 14.16 20.67 -26.77
CA CYS A 722 14.91 21.76 -26.13
C CYS A 722 14.47 22.11 -24.70
N GLN A 723 13.30 21.63 -24.25
CA GLN A 723 12.78 21.87 -22.90
C GLN A 723 13.19 20.75 -21.93
N HIS A 724 13.71 19.62 -22.43
CA HIS A 724 14.18 18.50 -21.61
C HIS A 724 15.61 18.69 -21.07
N HIS A 725 16.45 19.47 -21.75
CA HIS A 725 17.85 19.71 -21.37
C HIS A 725 18.23 21.20 -21.48
N PRO A 726 18.49 21.92 -20.37
CA PRO A 726 19.15 23.22 -20.45
C PRO A 726 20.59 23.02 -20.94
N CYS A 727 21.00 23.75 -21.98
CA CYS A 727 22.37 23.69 -22.46
C CYS A 727 23.33 24.32 -21.42
N HIS A 728 24.33 23.56 -20.96
CA HIS A 728 25.42 24.10 -20.14
C HIS A 728 26.52 24.75 -21.00
N ASN A 729 27.40 25.55 -20.38
CA ASN A 729 28.52 26.26 -21.02
C ASN A 729 28.14 27.28 -22.11
N GLY A 730 26.98 27.93 -21.97
CA GLY A 730 26.57 29.05 -22.83
C GLY A 730 26.02 28.64 -24.21
N GLY A 731 25.66 27.37 -24.40
CA GLY A 731 24.94 26.92 -25.60
C GLY A 731 23.50 27.44 -25.66
N THR A 732 22.96 27.62 -26.86
CA THR A 732 21.57 28.07 -27.08
C THR A 732 20.80 27.00 -27.86
N CYS A 733 19.72 26.49 -27.27
CA CYS A 733 18.85 25.50 -27.91
C CYS A 733 17.86 26.18 -28.87
N VAL A 734 17.62 25.62 -30.06
CA VAL A 734 16.71 26.20 -31.07
C VAL A 734 15.72 25.13 -31.53
N SER A 735 14.41 25.42 -31.40
CA SER A 735 13.32 24.54 -31.83
C SER A 735 12.49 25.18 -32.96
N TYR A 736 12.38 24.53 -34.12
CA TYR A 736 11.54 24.98 -35.23
C TYR A 736 10.19 24.24 -35.23
N ILE A 737 9.10 24.84 -34.73
CA ILE A 737 7.75 24.30 -35.01
C ILE A 737 6.72 25.44 -35.15
N ASN A 738 6.20 25.62 -36.37
CA ASN A 738 4.80 25.97 -36.65
C ASN A 738 4.49 25.85 -38.16
N SER A 739 4.18 24.64 -38.61
CA SER A 739 3.35 24.39 -39.81
C SER A 739 2.98 22.91 -39.79
N LEU A 740 1.71 22.57 -40.08
CA LEU A 740 1.08 21.24 -40.19
C LEU A 740 -0.07 20.99 -39.17
N ARG A 741 -0.98 21.97 -39.05
CA ARG A 741 -2.38 21.69 -38.67
C ARG A 741 -3.29 22.18 -39.79
N ASN A 742 -3.23 21.50 -40.94
CA ASN A 742 -4.19 21.53 -42.05
C ASN A 742 -3.67 20.57 -43.11
N ASP A 743 -3.95 19.26 -43.01
CA ASP A 743 -3.96 18.31 -44.15
C ASP A 743 -4.29 16.87 -43.70
N LEU A 744 -5.43 16.68 -43.02
CA LEU A 744 -5.96 15.34 -42.73
C LEU A 744 -7.43 15.18 -43.16
N TYR A 745 -7.82 15.95 -44.19
CA TYR A 745 -9.12 15.84 -44.86
C TYR A 745 -8.99 15.54 -46.36
N THR A 746 -7.97 14.79 -46.78
CA THR A 746 -7.91 14.23 -48.13
C THR A 746 -6.86 13.13 -48.14
N LEU A 747 -7.28 11.87 -47.96
CA LEU A 747 -6.63 10.65 -48.50
C LEU A 747 -7.44 9.41 -48.08
N LEU A 748 -8.71 9.40 -48.50
CA LEU A 748 -9.49 8.20 -48.77
C LEU A 748 -10.05 8.34 -50.18
N THR A 749 -9.20 8.10 -51.18
CA THR A 749 -9.52 7.65 -52.55
C THR A 749 -8.25 7.22 -53.24
#